data_AF-A0A0R2SPA4-F1
#
_entry.id   AF-A0A0R2SPA4-F1
#
_cell.length_a   1.000
_cell.length_b   1.000
_cell.length_c   1.000
_cell.angle_alpha   90.00
_cell.angle_beta   90.00
_cell.angle_gamma   90.00
#
_symmetry.space_group_name_H-M   'P 1'
#
loop_
_entity.id
_entity.type
_entity.pdbx_description
1 polymer ?
#
loop_
_entity_poly.entity_id
_entity_poly.type
_entity_poly.pdbx_seq_one_letter_code
_entity_poly.pdbx_strand_id
1 'polypeptide(L)'
;IAGSPCSIISTEEIKKYHPFIRLDGILGAFHTPEDGYTDPTSTTNAMAKGARNNGAKIYRKNRVTDIKQLNTGEWKVITEKGDIICEHVVNAAGSFCPEVSQMVGIKNVPSINMIHQYLVTESHPEIEKLDKELPVVRDPESSSYLRQEGKGLLIGPYEKDATAWALDGMDWKFDMELLEPDLDRIEKHLEIGMNRIPQFKDVGIKKIICGPITHTPDDNFLAGPAPGLKNFWMFCAASIGIAHGGGAGKYMAQWIVHGDSEINMLPFEPRRYLSWVNKNYSVEKSLEQYRRMYVTPMPHETVEVGRLMKTSGVYQTLKEHGAEFIDVYGWEKPAWFNRDKITEQLSYKRNNIFPIIQKECENVHNNVGVIDLSTFSKFEITGEDSFNFLNRVCVNRIPEKNGSIVLTHILNDIGRIQTELTVTKIRDNHYYALSGASSEIRDLDWFNHQKIKDENVNIKNLTLAKGVLGLIGPKSRILLQKLTDTDLSNDHFKWLTSKEIKIKNIEVLAMRVNYVGELGWELHCSMDKINDLYNHIWQSGIDENIVNFGSHAMNSMRMEKAYRGWGTELTPEISVVEAGLDRFFNLENKDKFIGSEAIQKKIKEGIKTKLVYLEVEAKDADVLGNEPVLCDDKIIGLTTSGAYGFRVKKSLAFAYIEASFNEIGKELSINIQGEKIKTKIIQEPAFDSNNERLKS
;
A
#
# COMPACT_ATOMS: atom_id res chain seq x y z
N ILE A 1 4.53 10.74 16.94
CA ILE A 1 3.85 11.20 15.71
C ILE A 1 4.86 12.05 14.95
N ALA A 2 5.18 11.68 13.72
CA ALA A 2 5.96 12.54 12.84
C ALA A 2 4.98 13.51 12.16
N GLY A 3 5.36 14.79 12.05
CA GLY A 3 4.57 15.82 11.38
C GLY A 3 5.47 16.97 10.98
N SER A 4 5.12 17.66 9.91
CA SER A 4 5.78 18.89 9.48
C SER A 4 4.91 20.08 9.92
N PRO A 5 5.48 21.20 10.38
CA PRO A 5 4.73 22.44 10.52
C PRO A 5 4.04 22.79 9.19
N CYS A 6 2.76 23.08 9.25
CA CYS A 6 1.96 23.50 8.10
C CYS A 6 0.72 24.27 8.54
N SER A 7 0.20 25.12 7.67
CA SER A 7 -1.02 25.89 7.92
C SER A 7 -1.75 26.23 6.63
N ILE A 8 -3.08 26.25 6.66
CA ILE A 8 -3.86 26.91 5.61
C ILE A 8 -3.85 28.42 5.90
N ILE A 9 -3.49 29.22 4.91
CA ILE A 9 -3.37 30.68 5.02
C ILE A 9 -4.35 31.40 4.08
N SER A 10 -4.80 32.59 4.49
CA SER A 10 -5.71 33.43 3.68
C SER A 10 -5.01 34.04 2.47
N THR A 11 -5.80 34.54 1.53
CA THR A 11 -5.29 35.31 0.38
C THR A 11 -4.54 36.58 0.78
N GLU A 12 -4.89 37.21 1.91
CA GLU A 12 -4.14 38.37 2.42
C GLU A 12 -2.78 37.96 3.00
N GLU A 13 -2.71 36.79 3.62
CA GLU A 13 -1.47 36.25 4.16
C GLU A 13 -0.50 35.82 3.06
N ILE A 14 -0.99 35.27 1.94
CA ILE A 14 -0.15 34.89 0.79
C ILE A 14 0.76 36.05 0.35
N LYS A 15 0.22 37.28 0.25
CA LYS A 15 1.00 38.46 -0.18
C LYS A 15 2.14 38.83 0.77
N LYS A 16 2.06 38.43 2.04
CA LYS A 16 3.14 38.66 3.02
C LYS A 16 4.35 37.76 2.73
N TYR A 17 4.12 36.60 2.14
CA TYR A 17 5.17 35.64 1.77
C TYR A 17 5.63 35.81 0.33
N HIS A 18 4.71 36.05 -0.59
CA HIS A 18 5.00 36.15 -2.02
C HIS A 18 4.23 37.33 -2.64
N PRO A 19 4.85 38.52 -2.75
CA PRO A 19 4.16 39.75 -3.16
C PRO A 19 3.67 39.75 -4.61
N PHE A 20 4.23 38.86 -5.44
CA PHE A 20 4.01 38.82 -6.88
C PHE A 20 2.90 37.86 -7.35
N ILE A 21 2.35 37.01 -6.48
CA ILE A 21 1.29 36.09 -6.88
C ILE A 21 0.02 36.87 -7.17
N ARG A 22 -0.52 36.71 -8.38
CA ARG A 22 -1.89 37.12 -8.70
C ARG A 22 -2.86 36.18 -7.99
N LEU A 23 -3.86 36.74 -7.32
CA LEU A 23 -4.78 36.00 -6.45
C LEU A 23 -6.14 35.70 -7.11
N ASP A 24 -6.31 36.04 -8.39
CA ASP A 24 -7.54 35.76 -9.13
C ASP A 24 -7.85 34.25 -9.06
N GLY A 25 -9.05 33.91 -8.57
CA GLY A 25 -9.52 32.52 -8.40
C GLY A 25 -8.91 31.74 -7.22
N ILE A 26 -7.98 32.31 -6.45
CA ILE A 26 -7.37 31.65 -5.30
C ILE A 26 -8.24 31.82 -4.06
N LEU A 27 -8.55 30.71 -3.38
CA LEU A 27 -9.30 30.70 -2.11
C LEU A 27 -8.40 30.77 -0.87
N GLY A 28 -7.17 30.29 -0.98
CA GLY A 28 -6.16 30.23 0.08
C GLY A 28 -4.96 29.42 -0.37
N ALA A 29 -4.01 29.17 0.52
CA ALA A 29 -2.84 28.33 0.24
C ALA A 29 -2.50 27.42 1.42
N PHE A 30 -1.86 26.28 1.13
CA PHE A 30 -1.25 25.42 2.13
C PHE A 30 0.24 25.80 2.25
N HIS A 31 0.62 26.34 3.41
CA HIS A 31 1.96 26.87 3.66
C HIS A 31 2.77 25.92 4.55
N THR A 32 3.98 25.63 4.09
CA THR A 32 5.00 24.79 4.75
C THR A 32 6.25 25.64 5.00
N PRO A 33 6.54 26.08 6.23
CA PRO A 33 7.61 27.05 6.47
C PRO A 33 9.02 26.45 6.49
N GLU A 34 9.15 25.12 6.48
CA GLU A 34 10.43 24.41 6.63
C GLU A 34 10.91 23.70 5.35
N ASP A 35 10.20 23.85 4.23
CA ASP A 35 10.60 23.29 2.94
C ASP A 35 11.24 24.35 2.02
N GLY A 36 11.66 23.91 0.83
CA GLY A 36 12.41 24.76 -0.09
C GLY A 36 13.02 23.96 -1.23
N TYR A 37 14.22 24.37 -1.65
CA TYR A 37 15.00 23.69 -2.68
C TYR A 37 16.48 23.61 -2.28
N THR A 38 17.26 22.81 -3.02
CA THR A 38 18.70 22.73 -2.84
C THR A 38 19.39 22.54 -4.19
N ASP A 39 20.66 22.91 -4.30
CA ASP A 39 21.48 22.53 -5.44
C ASP A 39 21.80 21.02 -5.35
N PRO A 40 21.29 20.20 -6.29
CA PRO A 40 21.52 18.75 -6.28
C PRO A 40 23.00 18.40 -6.42
N THR A 41 23.79 19.21 -7.14
CA THR A 41 25.22 18.95 -7.34
C THR A 41 25.98 19.13 -6.04
N SER A 42 25.78 20.26 -5.35
CA SER A 42 26.40 20.53 -4.06
C SER A 42 25.96 19.53 -2.99
N THR A 43 24.67 19.21 -2.94
CA THR A 43 24.13 18.21 -1.99
C THR A 43 24.79 16.84 -2.19
N THR A 44 24.86 16.35 -3.43
CA THR A 44 25.50 15.07 -3.76
C THR A 44 26.98 15.05 -3.37
N ASN A 45 27.72 16.11 -3.69
CA ASN A 45 29.15 16.20 -3.36
C ASN A 45 29.40 16.33 -1.85
N ALA A 46 28.50 17.02 -1.13
CA ALA A 46 28.56 17.10 0.33
C ALA A 46 28.34 15.72 0.97
N MET A 47 27.33 14.97 0.51
CA MET A 47 27.10 13.58 0.95
C MET A 47 28.29 12.68 0.62
N ALA A 48 28.85 12.77 -0.58
CA ALA A 48 30.03 12.00 -0.99
C ALA A 48 31.29 12.34 -0.17
N LYS A 49 31.46 13.60 0.25
CA LYS A 49 32.51 14.00 1.19
C LYS A 49 32.27 13.38 2.57
N GLY A 50 31.04 13.46 3.09
CA GLY A 50 30.65 12.82 4.34
C GLY A 50 30.91 11.32 4.35
N ALA A 51 30.52 10.61 3.29
CA ALA A 51 30.75 9.18 3.14
C ALA A 51 32.25 8.81 3.17
N ARG A 52 33.09 9.53 2.42
CA ARG A 52 34.54 9.31 2.41
C ARG A 52 35.20 9.58 3.76
N ASN A 53 34.77 10.64 4.45
CA ASN A 53 35.23 10.94 5.81
C ASN A 53 34.92 9.82 6.81
N ASN A 54 33.91 9.00 6.52
CA ASN A 54 33.54 7.82 7.31
C ASN A 54 34.04 6.50 6.70
N GLY A 55 35.02 6.55 5.79
CA GLY A 55 35.72 5.37 5.27
C GLY A 55 35.15 4.76 3.99
N ALA A 56 34.06 5.30 3.43
CA ALA A 56 33.55 4.82 2.15
C ALA A 56 34.53 5.12 1.00
N LYS A 57 34.63 4.20 0.03
CA LYS A 57 35.42 4.38 -1.19
C LYS A 57 34.48 4.66 -2.36
N ILE A 58 34.78 5.69 -3.16
CA ILE A 58 33.99 6.09 -4.32
C ILE A 58 34.85 5.94 -5.57
N TYR A 59 34.48 5.00 -6.45
CA TYR A 59 35.14 4.77 -7.72
C TYR A 59 34.29 5.33 -8.86
N ARG A 60 34.76 6.40 -9.50
CA ARG A 60 34.07 7.02 -10.65
C ARG A 60 34.64 6.50 -11.96
N LYS A 61 33.87 6.62 -13.05
CA LYS A 61 34.24 6.13 -14.38
C LYS A 61 34.65 4.65 -14.33
N ASN A 62 33.84 3.86 -13.65
CA ASN A 62 34.06 2.43 -13.47
C ASN A 62 32.70 1.73 -13.54
N ARG A 63 32.24 1.46 -14.75
CA ARG A 63 30.90 0.91 -14.95
C ARG A 63 30.84 -0.54 -14.48
N VAL A 64 29.73 -0.89 -13.83
CA VAL A 64 29.37 -2.29 -13.58
C VAL A 64 28.88 -2.89 -14.89
N THR A 65 29.45 -4.03 -15.28
CA THR A 65 29.15 -4.71 -16.55
C THR A 65 28.38 -6.00 -16.36
N ASP A 66 28.50 -6.62 -15.19
CA ASP A 66 27.77 -7.84 -14.82
C ASP A 66 27.79 -8.01 -13.28
N ILE A 67 26.84 -8.77 -12.73
CA ILE A 67 26.72 -9.05 -11.28
C ILE A 67 26.36 -10.52 -11.10
N LYS A 68 27.17 -11.26 -10.35
CA LYS A 68 26.95 -12.70 -10.13
C LYS A 68 26.89 -13.03 -8.65
N GLN A 69 25.98 -13.92 -8.28
CA GLN A 69 26.02 -14.53 -6.95
C GLN A 69 27.02 -15.69 -6.94
N LEU A 70 27.86 -15.75 -5.92
CA LEU A 70 28.82 -16.82 -5.70
C LEU A 70 28.19 -17.94 -4.87
N ASN A 71 28.78 -19.14 -4.91
CA ASN A 71 28.34 -20.27 -4.08
C ASN A 71 28.44 -20.01 -2.57
N THR A 72 29.25 -19.03 -2.16
CA THR A 72 29.34 -18.57 -0.76
C THR A 72 28.11 -17.77 -0.33
N GLY A 73 27.28 -17.33 -1.27
CA GLY A 73 26.14 -16.42 -1.05
C GLY A 73 26.50 -14.94 -1.25
N GLU A 74 27.79 -14.61 -1.31
CA GLU A 74 28.28 -13.26 -1.62
C GLU A 74 28.04 -12.89 -3.09
N TRP A 75 28.12 -11.59 -3.37
CA TRP A 75 28.00 -11.03 -4.70
C TRP A 75 29.38 -10.70 -5.27
N LYS A 76 29.55 -10.97 -6.56
CA LYS A 76 30.67 -10.53 -7.38
C LYS A 76 30.18 -9.49 -8.39
N VAL A 77 30.55 -8.24 -8.16
CA VAL A 77 30.27 -7.10 -9.05
C VAL A 77 31.43 -6.95 -10.03
N ILE A 78 31.17 -7.21 -11.31
CA ILE A 78 32.18 -7.19 -12.38
C ILE A 78 32.21 -5.79 -12.98
N THR A 79 33.36 -5.14 -12.95
CA THR A 79 33.52 -3.75 -13.42
C THR A 79 34.66 -3.61 -14.42
N GLU A 80 34.66 -2.51 -15.16
CA GLU A 80 35.70 -2.21 -16.17
C GLU A 80 37.12 -2.10 -15.58
N LYS A 81 37.25 -1.83 -14.27
CA LYS A 81 38.54 -1.65 -13.58
C LYS A 81 38.83 -2.71 -12.52
N GLY A 82 38.13 -3.84 -12.58
CA GLY A 82 38.33 -4.99 -11.70
C GLY A 82 37.10 -5.35 -10.86
N ASP A 83 37.06 -6.59 -10.41
CA ASP A 83 35.89 -7.14 -9.73
C ASP A 83 35.88 -6.80 -8.23
N ILE A 84 34.69 -6.67 -7.67
CA ILE A 84 34.46 -6.43 -6.23
C ILE A 84 33.62 -7.58 -5.68
N ILE A 85 34.09 -8.20 -4.59
CA ILE A 85 33.30 -9.18 -3.82
C ILE A 85 32.69 -8.47 -2.61
N CYS A 86 31.39 -8.64 -2.39
CA CYS A 86 30.66 -8.01 -1.30
C CYS A 86 29.45 -8.83 -0.84
N GLU A 87 29.04 -8.62 0.41
CA GLU A 87 27.88 -9.32 1.01
C GLU A 87 26.54 -8.74 0.54
N HIS A 88 26.50 -7.44 0.24
CA HIS A 88 25.31 -6.70 -0.16
C HIS A 88 25.57 -5.89 -1.44
N VAL A 89 24.55 -5.78 -2.30
CA VAL A 89 24.56 -4.93 -3.50
C VAL A 89 23.32 -4.04 -3.49
N VAL A 90 23.50 -2.74 -3.72
CA VAL A 90 22.39 -1.78 -3.84
C VAL A 90 22.36 -1.23 -5.27
N ASN A 91 21.28 -1.50 -6.00
CA ASN A 91 21.03 -0.91 -7.30
C ASN A 91 20.45 0.51 -7.12
N ALA A 92 21.34 1.51 -7.20
CA ALA A 92 21.00 2.93 -7.19
C ALA A 92 21.29 3.63 -8.53
N ALA A 93 21.10 2.91 -9.64
CA ALA A 93 21.57 3.32 -10.97
C ALA A 93 20.65 4.31 -11.72
N GLY A 94 19.70 4.96 -11.04
CA GLY A 94 18.80 5.96 -11.66
C GLY A 94 18.10 5.42 -12.91
N SER A 95 18.24 6.11 -14.04
CA SER A 95 17.71 5.72 -15.34
C SER A 95 18.19 4.35 -15.85
N PHE A 96 19.35 3.87 -15.39
CA PHE A 96 19.93 2.57 -15.72
C PHE A 96 19.45 1.44 -14.79
N CYS A 97 18.49 1.72 -13.89
CA CYS A 97 18.01 0.74 -12.93
C CYS A 97 17.52 -0.56 -13.59
N PRO A 98 16.73 -0.53 -14.69
CA PRO A 98 16.33 -1.74 -15.39
C PRO A 98 17.51 -2.57 -15.90
N GLU A 99 18.51 -1.94 -16.50
CA GLU A 99 19.68 -2.58 -17.10
C GLU A 99 20.56 -3.24 -16.04
N VAL A 100 20.81 -2.55 -14.92
CA VAL A 100 21.55 -3.13 -13.78
C VAL A 100 20.78 -4.29 -13.15
N SER A 101 19.45 -4.22 -13.10
CA SER A 101 18.62 -5.30 -12.56
C SER A 101 18.63 -6.55 -13.44
N GLN A 102 18.72 -6.37 -14.76
CA GLN A 102 18.84 -7.49 -15.70
C GLN A 102 20.11 -8.32 -15.49
N MET A 103 21.20 -7.71 -14.99
CA MET A 103 22.44 -8.43 -14.67
C MET A 103 22.23 -9.54 -13.62
N VAL A 104 21.24 -9.38 -12.73
CA VAL A 104 20.86 -10.38 -11.72
C VAL A 104 19.56 -11.12 -12.06
N GLY A 105 19.12 -11.04 -13.32
CA GLY A 105 17.95 -11.77 -13.83
C GLY A 105 16.60 -11.15 -13.50
N ILE A 106 16.56 -9.98 -12.86
CA ILE A 106 15.30 -9.26 -12.61
C ILE A 106 14.88 -8.54 -13.89
N LYS A 107 13.66 -8.85 -14.36
CA LYS A 107 13.06 -8.28 -15.58
C LYS A 107 11.87 -7.40 -15.23
N ASN A 108 11.44 -6.58 -16.18
CA ASN A 108 10.26 -5.72 -16.07
C ASN A 108 10.28 -4.81 -14.83
N VAL A 109 11.45 -4.23 -14.52
CA VAL A 109 11.54 -3.21 -13.47
C VAL A 109 10.68 -2.02 -13.88
N PRO A 110 9.68 -1.63 -13.08
CA PRO A 110 8.73 -0.59 -13.47
C PRO A 110 9.32 0.80 -13.19
N SER A 111 10.41 1.11 -13.89
CA SER A 111 11.13 2.38 -13.82
C SER A 111 11.20 2.97 -15.23
N ILE A 112 10.36 3.96 -15.51
CA ILE A 112 10.21 4.58 -16.83
C ILE A 112 10.85 5.97 -16.81
N ASN A 113 11.68 6.28 -17.81
CA ASN A 113 12.24 7.63 -17.96
C ASN A 113 11.18 8.54 -18.60
N MET A 114 10.63 9.46 -17.81
CA MET A 114 9.74 10.52 -18.26
C MET A 114 10.54 11.75 -18.66
N ILE A 115 10.19 12.40 -19.77
CA ILE A 115 10.82 13.66 -20.17
C ILE A 115 10.18 14.79 -19.37
N HIS A 116 10.98 15.47 -18.55
CA HIS A 116 10.55 16.64 -17.80
C HIS A 116 11.37 17.87 -18.20
N GLN A 117 10.70 19.02 -18.21
CA GLN A 117 11.29 20.28 -18.66
C GLN A 117 11.04 21.41 -17.66
N TYR A 118 12.04 22.26 -17.46
CA TYR A 118 11.87 23.52 -16.76
C TYR A 118 12.68 24.64 -17.38
N LEU A 119 12.19 25.85 -17.17
CA LEU A 119 12.72 27.08 -17.74
C LEU A 119 13.27 27.95 -16.62
N VAL A 120 14.43 28.57 -16.87
CA VAL A 120 15.07 29.56 -16.00
C VAL A 120 15.16 30.89 -16.73
N THR A 121 14.74 31.97 -16.08
CA THR A 121 14.79 33.32 -16.65
C THR A 121 16.14 34.01 -16.41
N GLU A 122 16.35 35.12 -17.10
CA GLU A 122 17.35 36.12 -16.72
C GLU A 122 17.00 36.78 -15.38
N SER A 123 17.92 37.60 -14.86
CA SER A 123 17.70 38.33 -13.61
C SER A 123 16.60 39.37 -13.77
N HIS A 124 15.70 39.46 -12.80
CA HIS A 124 14.56 40.36 -12.83
C HIS A 124 14.75 41.50 -11.80
N PRO A 125 14.60 42.79 -12.18
CA PRO A 125 14.89 43.92 -11.30
C PRO A 125 14.12 43.93 -9.98
N GLU A 126 12.87 43.44 -9.96
CA GLU A 126 12.10 43.34 -8.72
C GLU A 126 12.56 42.19 -7.80
N ILE A 127 13.08 41.10 -8.38
CA ILE A 127 13.60 39.96 -7.63
C ILE A 127 14.97 40.31 -7.03
N GLU A 128 15.77 41.10 -7.74
CA GLU A 128 17.06 41.61 -7.23
C GLU A 128 16.92 42.45 -5.96
N LYS A 129 15.84 43.23 -5.86
CA LYS A 129 15.53 44.12 -4.74
C LYS A 129 15.02 43.40 -3.50
N LEU A 130 14.70 42.10 -3.58
CA LEU A 130 14.20 41.36 -2.44
C LEU A 130 15.31 41.10 -1.41
N ASP A 131 15.02 41.40 -0.15
CA ASP A 131 15.87 41.04 1.00
C ASP A 131 15.71 39.57 1.42
N LYS A 132 14.59 38.95 1.03
CA LYS A 132 14.25 37.56 1.34
C LYS A 132 13.91 36.81 0.06
N GLU A 133 14.35 35.57 -0.01
CA GLU A 133 14.00 34.67 -1.10
C GLU A 133 12.50 34.33 -1.08
N LEU A 134 11.90 34.25 -2.25
CA LEU A 134 10.51 33.84 -2.42
C LEU A 134 10.34 32.34 -2.08
N PRO A 135 9.24 31.95 -1.40
CA PRO A 135 8.94 30.54 -1.18
C PRO A 135 8.68 29.83 -2.52
N VAL A 136 8.93 28.52 -2.55
CA VAL A 136 8.51 27.69 -3.69
C VAL A 136 6.99 27.67 -3.77
N VAL A 137 6.45 27.94 -4.95
CA VAL A 137 5.02 27.90 -5.24
C VAL A 137 4.72 26.63 -6.02
N ARG A 138 3.67 25.92 -5.60
CA ARG A 138 3.07 24.83 -6.36
C ARG A 138 1.68 25.28 -6.77
N ASP A 139 1.45 25.37 -8.07
CA ASP A 139 0.18 25.83 -8.63
C ASP A 139 -0.49 24.69 -9.40
N PRO A 140 -1.53 24.05 -8.82
CA PRO A 140 -2.26 22.99 -9.50
C PRO A 140 -2.97 23.42 -10.79
N GLU A 141 -3.30 24.70 -10.95
CA GLU A 141 -4.00 25.19 -12.15
C GLU A 141 -3.07 25.18 -13.37
N SER A 142 -1.84 25.70 -13.21
CA SER A 142 -0.79 25.56 -14.22
C SER A 142 -0.16 24.17 -14.26
N SER A 143 -0.45 23.30 -13.27
CA SER A 143 0.23 22.00 -13.07
C SER A 143 1.75 22.19 -12.99
N SER A 144 2.21 23.17 -12.21
CA SER A 144 3.63 23.55 -12.20
C SER A 144 4.16 23.90 -10.82
N TYR A 145 5.48 23.84 -10.69
CA TYR A 145 6.20 24.48 -9.60
C TYR A 145 6.90 25.74 -10.12
N LEU A 146 6.87 26.79 -9.33
CA LEU A 146 7.48 28.09 -9.63
C LEU A 146 8.33 28.50 -8.44
N ARG A 147 9.52 29.03 -8.67
CA ARG A 147 10.39 29.53 -7.60
C ARG A 147 11.36 30.59 -8.07
N GLN A 148 11.96 31.28 -7.12
CA GLN A 148 13.16 32.08 -7.38
C GLN A 148 14.34 31.18 -7.76
N GLU A 149 15.14 31.61 -8.73
CA GLU A 149 16.40 30.97 -9.14
C GLU A 149 17.47 32.05 -9.23
N GLY A 150 18.31 32.14 -8.19
CA GLY A 150 19.27 33.23 -8.03
C GLY A 150 18.55 34.58 -7.96
N LYS A 151 18.73 35.41 -8.99
CA LYS A 151 18.08 36.72 -9.14
C LYS A 151 16.98 36.74 -10.21
N GLY A 152 16.66 35.58 -10.77
CA GLY A 152 15.56 35.38 -11.71
C GLY A 152 14.52 34.42 -11.14
N LEU A 153 13.78 33.77 -12.02
CA LEU A 153 12.70 32.85 -11.72
C LEU A 153 12.86 31.54 -12.48
N LEU A 154 12.20 30.49 -11.99
CA LEU A 154 12.15 29.17 -12.60
C LEU A 154 10.72 28.65 -12.59
N ILE A 155 10.28 28.08 -13.71
CA ILE A 155 8.99 27.38 -13.84
C ILE A 155 9.21 25.98 -14.44
N GLY A 156 8.65 24.96 -13.80
CA GLY A 156 8.68 23.57 -14.27
C GLY A 156 7.27 22.96 -14.28
N PRO A 157 6.62 22.85 -15.45
CA PRO A 157 5.31 22.26 -15.57
C PRO A 157 5.34 20.72 -15.68
N TYR A 158 4.24 20.09 -15.27
CA TYR A 158 3.88 18.71 -15.56
C TYR A 158 2.71 18.73 -16.54
N GLU A 159 3.05 18.61 -17.81
CA GLU A 159 2.14 18.70 -18.94
C GLU A 159 1.25 17.46 -19.11
N LYS A 160 0.10 17.66 -19.76
CA LYS A 160 -0.82 16.54 -20.08
C LYS A 160 -0.32 15.68 -21.24
N ASP A 161 0.43 16.27 -22.17
CA ASP A 161 1.08 15.55 -23.26
C ASP A 161 2.40 14.91 -22.80
N ALA A 162 2.31 14.07 -21.77
CA ALA A 162 3.45 13.42 -21.14
C ALA A 162 4.18 12.50 -22.14
N THR A 163 5.51 12.46 -22.08
CA THR A 163 6.34 11.64 -22.98
C THR A 163 7.32 10.79 -22.18
N ALA A 164 7.42 9.52 -22.54
CA ALA A 164 8.45 8.61 -22.04
C ALA A 164 9.62 8.49 -23.04
N TRP A 165 10.81 8.20 -22.53
CA TRP A 165 12.04 8.13 -23.30
C TRP A 165 12.82 6.84 -22.99
N ALA A 166 13.75 6.50 -23.89
CA ALA A 166 14.65 5.35 -23.78
C ALA A 166 13.94 4.03 -23.41
N LEU A 167 12.74 3.79 -23.95
CA LEU A 167 11.93 2.62 -23.61
C LEU A 167 12.63 1.31 -23.98
N ASP A 168 13.51 1.32 -24.97
CA ASP A 168 14.26 0.13 -25.42
C ASP A 168 15.63 -0.01 -24.75
N GLY A 169 15.87 0.79 -23.72
CA GLY A 169 17.08 0.79 -22.91
C GLY A 169 17.86 2.09 -23.04
N MET A 170 18.60 2.40 -21.98
CA MET A 170 19.50 3.54 -21.92
C MET A 170 20.80 3.29 -22.68
N ASP A 171 21.27 4.30 -23.42
CA ASP A 171 22.66 4.30 -23.90
C ASP A 171 23.60 4.61 -22.73
N TRP A 172 24.52 3.69 -22.43
CA TRP A 172 25.56 3.85 -21.39
C TRP A 172 26.48 5.06 -21.60
N LYS A 173 26.46 5.69 -22.79
CA LYS A 173 27.19 6.93 -23.07
C LYS A 173 26.45 8.19 -22.61
N PHE A 174 25.16 8.11 -22.29
CA PHE A 174 24.37 9.24 -21.82
C PHE A 174 24.80 9.61 -20.37
N ASP A 175 25.73 10.56 -20.26
CA ASP A 175 26.35 11.00 -19.00
C ASP A 175 26.52 12.53 -19.00
N MET A 176 25.92 13.23 -18.03
CA MET A 176 25.88 14.69 -17.96
C MET A 176 25.28 15.38 -19.20
N GLU A 177 24.39 14.68 -19.90
CA GLU A 177 23.68 15.17 -21.09
C GLU A 177 22.23 15.59 -20.78
N LEU A 178 21.68 16.44 -21.64
CA LEU A 178 20.27 16.87 -21.62
C LEU A 178 19.64 16.51 -22.97
N LEU A 179 18.32 16.42 -22.99
CA LEU A 179 17.54 16.22 -24.20
C LEU A 179 17.26 17.56 -24.88
N GLU A 180 16.90 17.52 -26.15
CA GLU A 180 16.42 18.70 -26.86
C GLU A 180 15.09 19.18 -26.23
N PRO A 181 14.95 20.48 -25.90
CA PRO A 181 13.70 21.01 -25.38
C PRO A 181 12.57 21.01 -26.40
N ASP A 182 11.35 20.86 -25.89
CA ASP A 182 10.09 20.94 -26.64
C ASP A 182 9.16 21.91 -25.90
N LEU A 183 9.28 23.20 -26.22
CA LEU A 183 8.53 24.27 -25.55
C LEU A 183 7.04 24.27 -25.94
N ASP A 184 6.73 23.92 -27.19
CA ASP A 184 5.36 23.89 -27.70
C ASP A 184 4.49 22.93 -26.85
N ARG A 185 5.07 21.81 -26.42
CA ARG A 185 4.41 20.82 -25.55
C ARG A 185 4.02 21.37 -24.17
N ILE A 186 4.78 22.34 -23.66
CA ILE A 186 4.57 22.91 -22.32
C ILE A 186 4.00 24.34 -22.34
N GLU A 187 3.83 24.95 -23.52
CA GLU A 187 3.45 26.36 -23.72
C GLU A 187 2.24 26.76 -22.89
N LYS A 188 1.13 26.00 -23.00
CA LYS A 188 -0.11 26.28 -22.25
C LYS A 188 0.11 26.35 -20.74
N HIS A 189 0.93 25.46 -20.20
CA HIS A 189 1.22 25.42 -18.77
C HIS A 189 2.11 26.60 -18.34
N LEU A 190 3.09 26.95 -19.19
CA LEU A 190 3.92 28.13 -19.00
C LEU A 190 3.07 29.40 -19.01
N GLU A 191 2.16 29.57 -19.98
CA GLU A 191 1.28 30.75 -20.04
C GLU A 191 0.47 30.93 -18.76
N ILE A 192 -0.16 29.87 -18.23
CA ILE A 192 -0.94 29.93 -16.99
C ILE A 192 -0.02 30.26 -15.80
N GLY A 193 1.12 29.58 -15.65
CA GLY A 193 2.05 29.83 -14.54
C GLY A 193 2.68 31.23 -14.58
N MET A 194 3.06 31.71 -15.77
CA MET A 194 3.56 33.07 -15.97
C MET A 194 2.47 34.13 -15.81
N ASN A 195 1.19 33.79 -16.02
CA ASN A 195 0.08 34.64 -15.62
C ASN A 195 -0.06 34.69 -14.09
N ARG A 196 0.22 33.60 -13.38
CA ARG A 196 0.16 33.54 -11.91
C ARG A 196 1.23 34.41 -11.25
N ILE A 197 2.44 34.45 -11.82
CA ILE A 197 3.55 35.34 -11.40
C ILE A 197 3.99 36.17 -12.62
N PRO A 198 3.45 37.38 -12.84
CA PRO A 198 3.68 38.16 -14.06
C PRO A 198 5.14 38.50 -14.38
N GLN A 199 6.00 38.55 -13.36
CA GLN A 199 7.44 38.86 -13.48
C GLN A 199 8.18 37.92 -14.42
N PHE A 200 7.66 36.71 -14.69
CA PHE A 200 8.23 35.83 -15.72
C PHE A 200 8.19 36.45 -17.12
N LYS A 201 7.25 37.36 -17.40
CA LYS A 201 7.02 37.92 -18.74
C LYS A 201 7.91 39.10 -19.07
N ASP A 202 8.58 39.67 -18.08
CA ASP A 202 9.34 40.91 -18.21
C ASP A 202 10.81 40.67 -18.61
N VAL A 203 11.26 39.41 -18.59
CA VAL A 203 12.66 39.02 -18.80
C VAL A 203 12.81 37.84 -19.77
N GLY A 204 13.98 37.72 -20.38
CA GLY A 204 14.28 36.63 -21.31
C GLY A 204 14.47 35.27 -20.64
N ILE A 205 14.46 34.22 -21.46
CA ILE A 205 14.81 32.86 -21.04
C ILE A 205 16.33 32.72 -21.02
N LYS A 206 16.90 32.43 -19.86
CA LYS A 206 18.34 32.18 -19.69
C LYS A 206 18.72 30.75 -20.07
N LYS A 207 17.90 29.77 -19.67
CA LYS A 207 18.17 28.35 -19.91
C LYS A 207 16.89 27.55 -19.90
N ILE A 208 16.85 26.52 -20.75
CA ILE A 208 15.84 25.47 -20.71
C ILE A 208 16.56 24.17 -20.35
N ILE A 209 16.01 23.43 -19.41
CA ILE A 209 16.52 22.12 -19.01
C ILE A 209 15.45 21.11 -19.40
N CYS A 210 15.82 20.16 -20.24
CA CYS A 210 14.99 19.04 -20.65
C CYS A 210 15.75 17.75 -20.34
N GLY A 211 15.21 16.90 -19.48
CA GLY A 211 15.93 15.71 -19.03
C GLY A 211 15.01 14.58 -18.58
N PRO A 212 15.55 13.35 -18.53
CA PRO A 212 14.81 12.20 -18.06
C PRO A 212 14.70 12.19 -16.53
N ILE A 213 13.51 11.88 -16.02
CA ILE A 213 13.23 11.57 -14.61
C ILE A 213 12.64 10.17 -14.55
N THR A 214 13.13 9.34 -13.64
CA THR A 214 12.59 7.99 -13.48
C THR A 214 11.29 8.00 -12.68
N HIS A 215 10.22 7.44 -13.24
CA HIS A 215 8.93 7.26 -12.60
C HIS A 215 8.59 5.78 -12.43
N THR A 216 7.81 5.48 -11.40
CA THR A 216 7.13 4.20 -11.21
C THR A 216 5.64 4.34 -11.54
N PRO A 217 4.86 3.25 -11.59
CA PRO A 217 3.41 3.31 -11.84
C PRO A 217 2.58 4.03 -10.76
N ASP A 218 3.19 4.35 -9.63
CA ASP A 218 2.60 5.06 -8.48
C ASP A 218 3.44 6.29 -8.04
N ASP A 219 4.43 6.68 -8.84
CA ASP A 219 5.44 7.72 -8.55
C ASP A 219 6.26 7.54 -7.26
N ASN A 220 6.03 6.47 -6.49
CA ASN A 220 6.84 6.16 -5.32
C ASN A 220 8.16 5.51 -5.69
N PHE A 221 9.19 5.86 -4.93
CA PHE A 221 10.53 5.30 -5.04
C PHE A 221 10.55 3.75 -4.93
N LEU A 222 11.48 3.07 -5.59
CA LEU A 222 11.79 1.64 -5.35
C LEU A 222 12.92 1.53 -4.33
N ALA A 223 12.59 1.39 -3.04
CA ALA A 223 13.54 1.23 -1.93
C ALA A 223 13.22 -0.04 -1.12
N GLY A 224 14.12 -1.01 -1.14
CA GLY A 224 14.01 -2.21 -0.31
C GLY A 224 14.62 -3.45 -0.97
N PRO A 225 14.39 -4.65 -0.40
CA PRO A 225 14.86 -5.91 -0.93
C PRO A 225 14.31 -6.17 -2.33
N ALA A 226 15.15 -6.69 -3.23
CA ALA A 226 14.68 -7.17 -4.52
C ALA A 226 13.97 -8.53 -4.40
N PRO A 227 12.95 -8.82 -5.24
CA PRO A 227 12.23 -10.10 -5.22
C PRO A 227 13.17 -11.28 -5.42
N GLY A 228 13.03 -12.30 -4.57
CA GLY A 228 13.72 -13.59 -4.70
C GLY A 228 15.24 -13.57 -4.52
N LEU A 229 15.86 -12.42 -4.26
CA LEU A 229 17.31 -12.29 -4.09
C LEU A 229 17.68 -11.91 -2.66
N LYS A 230 18.62 -12.66 -2.08
CA LYS A 230 19.18 -12.34 -0.76
C LYS A 230 20.26 -11.26 -0.88
N ASN A 231 20.16 -10.22 -0.06
CA ASN A 231 21.12 -9.10 0.01
C ASN A 231 21.33 -8.30 -1.29
N PHE A 232 20.41 -8.43 -2.26
CA PHE A 232 20.32 -7.49 -3.38
C PHE A 232 19.17 -6.53 -3.13
N TRP A 233 19.46 -5.24 -3.26
CA TRP A 233 18.56 -4.19 -2.85
C TRP A 233 18.30 -3.22 -4.01
N MET A 234 17.06 -2.76 -4.13
CA MET A 234 16.70 -1.67 -5.05
C MET A 234 16.72 -0.36 -4.27
N PHE A 235 17.31 0.67 -4.87
CA PHE A 235 17.23 2.03 -4.39
C PHE A 235 17.20 3.02 -5.57
N CYS A 236 16.14 2.92 -6.40
CA CYS A 236 16.07 3.61 -7.68
C CYS A 236 14.64 4.10 -8.02
N ALA A 237 14.42 4.57 -9.25
CA ALA A 237 13.13 5.01 -9.77
C ALA A 237 12.50 6.17 -8.98
N ALA A 238 13.29 7.21 -8.77
CA ALA A 238 12.93 8.35 -7.93
C ALA A 238 12.35 9.50 -8.77
N SER A 239 11.04 9.69 -8.72
CA SER A 239 10.36 10.84 -9.37
C SER A 239 10.77 12.18 -8.73
N ILE A 240 10.93 12.20 -7.40
CA ILE A 240 11.30 13.38 -6.60
C ILE A 240 12.56 13.10 -5.75
N GLY A 241 13.60 12.54 -6.40
CA GLY A 241 14.76 11.96 -5.71
C GLY A 241 15.58 12.92 -4.85
N ILE A 242 15.60 14.22 -5.16
CA ILE A 242 16.33 15.21 -4.34
C ILE A 242 15.64 15.44 -3.00
N ALA A 243 14.30 15.55 -2.99
CA ALA A 243 13.53 15.75 -1.77
C ALA A 243 13.55 14.49 -0.88
N HIS A 244 13.42 13.30 -1.49
CA HIS A 244 13.34 12.05 -0.74
C HIS A 244 14.70 11.44 -0.40
N GLY A 245 15.75 11.70 -1.20
CA GLY A 245 17.01 10.93 -1.18
C GLY A 245 17.73 10.89 0.17
N GLY A 246 17.75 12.01 0.90
CA GLY A 246 18.36 12.05 2.23
C GLY A 246 17.64 11.14 3.24
N GLY A 247 16.32 11.27 3.35
CA GLY A 247 15.49 10.45 4.23
C GLY A 247 15.46 8.99 3.81
N ALA A 248 15.19 8.73 2.52
CA ALA A 248 15.17 7.39 1.95
C ALA A 248 16.52 6.67 2.14
N GLY A 249 17.64 7.37 1.97
CA GLY A 249 18.98 6.81 2.21
C GLY A 249 19.21 6.42 3.68
N LYS A 250 18.77 7.25 4.63
CA LYS A 250 18.80 6.92 6.07
C LYS A 250 18.01 5.64 6.37
N TYR A 251 16.75 5.56 5.91
CA TYR A 251 15.89 4.42 6.21
C TYR A 251 16.34 3.14 5.50
N MET A 252 16.87 3.26 4.28
CA MET A 252 17.49 2.14 3.57
C MET A 252 18.71 1.61 4.32
N ALA A 253 19.57 2.48 4.84
CA ALA A 253 20.72 2.08 5.64
C ALA A 253 20.29 1.37 6.94
N GLN A 254 19.25 1.88 7.62
CA GLN A 254 18.67 1.19 8.78
C GLN A 254 18.19 -0.22 8.40
N TRP A 255 17.46 -0.34 7.29
CA TRP A 255 16.92 -1.62 6.85
C TRP A 255 18.04 -2.63 6.54
N ILE A 256 19.08 -2.21 5.82
CA ILE A 256 20.23 -3.08 5.50
C ILE A 256 20.95 -3.54 6.77
N VAL A 257 21.16 -2.65 7.74
CA VAL A 257 21.97 -2.95 8.94
C VAL A 257 21.18 -3.69 10.02
N HIS A 258 19.91 -3.34 10.22
CA HIS A 258 19.09 -3.81 11.34
C HIS A 258 17.98 -4.78 10.92
N GLY A 259 17.81 -5.03 9.61
CA GLY A 259 16.72 -5.83 9.08
C GLY A 259 15.36 -5.10 9.03
N ASP A 260 15.32 -3.81 9.40
CA ASP A 260 14.11 -2.97 9.38
C ASP A 260 14.42 -1.45 9.48
N SER A 261 13.41 -0.60 9.26
CA SER A 261 13.49 0.87 9.35
C SER A 261 12.55 1.46 10.39
N GLU A 262 12.82 2.67 10.89
CA GLU A 262 11.94 3.31 11.89
C GLU A 262 10.57 3.80 11.36
N ILE A 263 10.38 3.82 10.03
CA ILE A 263 9.12 4.16 9.36
C ILE A 263 8.56 2.97 8.58
N ASN A 264 7.27 3.01 8.24
CA ASN A 264 6.68 2.07 7.29
C ASN A 264 7.24 2.23 5.87
N MET A 265 8.02 1.25 5.43
CA MET A 265 8.61 1.22 4.08
C MET A 265 7.76 0.49 3.02
N LEU A 266 6.58 -0.05 3.38
CA LEU A 266 5.74 -0.77 2.41
C LEU A 266 5.44 0.03 1.13
N PRO A 267 5.14 1.34 1.18
CA PRO A 267 4.87 2.11 -0.04
C PRO A 267 6.06 2.19 -1.01
N PHE A 268 7.29 2.07 -0.52
CA PHE A 268 8.51 2.13 -1.32
C PHE A 268 9.02 0.76 -1.75
N GLU A 269 8.43 -0.30 -1.21
CA GLU A 269 8.96 -1.65 -1.32
C GLU A 269 8.87 -2.19 -2.77
N PRO A 270 9.94 -2.74 -3.36
CA PRO A 270 9.95 -3.14 -4.78
C PRO A 270 9.05 -4.33 -5.17
N ARG A 271 8.80 -5.27 -4.25
CA ARG A 271 7.93 -6.45 -4.46
C ARG A 271 6.45 -6.09 -4.52
N ARG A 272 6.10 -4.80 -4.35
CA ARG A 272 4.78 -4.28 -4.70
C ARG A 272 4.46 -4.40 -6.20
N TYR A 273 5.48 -4.60 -7.05
CA TYR A 273 5.32 -4.77 -8.49
C TYR A 273 6.02 -5.99 -9.09
N LEU A 274 7.29 -6.20 -8.75
CA LEU A 274 8.28 -6.98 -9.53
C LEU A 274 7.99 -8.50 -9.61
N SER A 275 6.90 -8.87 -10.30
CA SER A 275 6.45 -10.24 -10.60
C SER A 275 5.21 -10.28 -11.51
N TRP A 276 4.35 -9.26 -11.45
CA TRP A 276 3.04 -9.25 -12.13
C TRP A 276 2.89 -8.13 -13.15
N VAL A 277 3.73 -7.09 -13.09
CA VAL A 277 3.73 -5.99 -14.07
C VAL A 277 4.51 -6.35 -15.34
N ASN A 278 4.09 -5.76 -16.46
CA ASN A 278 4.80 -5.81 -17.73
C ASN A 278 5.21 -4.39 -18.17
N LYS A 279 6.06 -4.30 -19.20
CA LYS A 279 6.55 -3.01 -19.74
C LYS A 279 5.42 -2.05 -20.12
N ASN A 280 4.37 -2.55 -20.77
CA ASN A 280 3.24 -1.70 -21.20
C ASN A 280 2.50 -1.10 -20.01
N TYR A 281 2.19 -1.91 -18.98
CA TYR A 281 1.60 -1.42 -17.74
C TYR A 281 2.47 -0.33 -17.12
N SER A 282 3.78 -0.55 -17.02
CA SER A 282 4.72 0.42 -16.45
C SER A 282 4.71 1.74 -17.22
N VAL A 283 4.78 1.70 -18.56
CA VAL A 283 4.76 2.89 -19.41
C VAL A 283 3.44 3.65 -19.28
N GLU A 284 2.31 2.99 -19.48
CA GLU A 284 1.00 3.63 -19.46
C GLU A 284 0.67 4.23 -18.09
N LYS A 285 0.97 3.52 -17.00
CA LYS A 285 0.74 4.04 -15.65
C LYS A 285 1.69 5.18 -15.30
N SER A 286 2.97 5.11 -15.65
CA SER A 286 3.90 6.21 -15.39
C SER A 286 3.56 7.46 -16.20
N LEU A 287 3.09 7.32 -17.45
CA LEU A 287 2.53 8.42 -18.22
C LEU A 287 1.32 9.04 -17.51
N GLU A 288 0.40 8.20 -17.03
CA GLU A 288 -0.78 8.69 -16.33
C GLU A 288 -0.44 9.36 -14.99
N GLN A 289 0.49 8.81 -14.20
CA GLN A 289 0.91 9.47 -12.96
C GLN A 289 1.58 10.82 -13.22
N TYR A 290 2.44 10.91 -14.23
CA TYR A 290 3.03 12.19 -14.64
C TYR A 290 1.94 13.22 -14.98
N ARG A 291 0.91 12.84 -15.74
CA ARG A 291 -0.25 13.72 -16.04
C ARG A 291 -1.03 14.10 -14.79
N ARG A 292 -1.05 13.24 -13.78
CA ARG A 292 -1.81 13.39 -12.54
C ARG A 292 -1.00 13.99 -11.38
N MET A 293 0.24 14.43 -11.61
CA MET A 293 1.13 14.98 -10.56
C MET A 293 0.49 16.04 -9.65
N TYR A 294 -0.41 16.87 -10.20
CA TYR A 294 -1.13 17.93 -9.48
C TYR A 294 -2.63 17.65 -9.29
N VAL A 295 -3.09 16.42 -9.54
CA VAL A 295 -4.47 16.01 -9.28
C VAL A 295 -4.61 15.68 -7.81
N THR A 296 -5.66 16.20 -7.16
CA THR A 296 -6.05 15.76 -5.82
C THR A 296 -7.05 14.60 -5.98
N PRO A 297 -6.64 13.34 -5.79
CA PRO A 297 -7.53 12.21 -6.00
C PRO A 297 -8.64 12.20 -4.95
N MET A 298 -9.87 11.93 -5.40
CA MET A 298 -11.01 11.81 -4.50
C MET A 298 -11.09 10.39 -3.92
N PRO A 299 -11.68 10.20 -2.72
CA PRO A 299 -11.99 8.87 -2.22
C PRO A 299 -12.81 8.09 -3.25
N HIS A 300 -12.47 6.81 -3.44
CA HIS A 300 -13.04 5.90 -4.45
C HIS A 300 -12.70 6.20 -5.91
N GLU A 301 -11.95 7.27 -6.21
CA GLU A 301 -11.49 7.51 -7.57
C GLU A 301 -10.64 6.32 -8.06
N THR A 302 -10.95 5.83 -9.25
CA THR A 302 -10.22 4.77 -9.92
C THR A 302 -9.52 5.30 -11.17
N VAL A 303 -8.39 4.67 -11.51
CA VAL A 303 -7.63 4.99 -12.72
C VAL A 303 -7.72 3.81 -13.66
N GLU A 304 -8.39 4.00 -14.80
CA GLU A 304 -8.62 2.96 -15.81
C GLU A 304 -7.36 2.58 -16.60
N VAL A 305 -6.41 3.52 -16.73
CA VAL A 305 -5.16 3.28 -17.43
C VAL A 305 -4.41 2.11 -16.81
N GLY A 306 -3.94 1.18 -17.65
CA GLY A 306 -3.21 -0.03 -17.25
C GLY A 306 -4.09 -1.21 -16.83
N ARG A 307 -5.42 -1.06 -16.79
CA ARG A 307 -6.35 -2.14 -16.46
C ARG A 307 -6.83 -2.85 -17.74
N LEU A 308 -7.07 -4.16 -17.73
CA LEU A 308 -7.01 -5.11 -16.60
C LEU A 308 -5.68 -5.89 -16.60
N MET A 309 -5.15 -6.23 -15.41
CA MET A 309 -3.92 -7.03 -15.28
C MET A 309 -4.17 -8.46 -14.75
N LYS A 310 -4.98 -8.60 -13.69
CA LYS A 310 -5.36 -9.89 -13.10
C LYS A 310 -6.86 -9.91 -12.84
N THR A 311 -7.53 -10.94 -13.32
CA THR A 311 -8.97 -11.15 -13.11
C THR A 311 -9.21 -12.51 -12.48
N SER A 312 -10.20 -12.61 -11.61
CA SER A 312 -10.71 -13.92 -11.19
C SER A 312 -11.49 -14.58 -12.33
N GLY A 313 -11.68 -15.90 -12.26
CA GLY A 313 -12.49 -16.62 -13.24
C GLY A 313 -13.96 -16.19 -13.26
N VAL A 314 -14.45 -15.49 -12.23
CA VAL A 314 -15.84 -14.99 -12.12
C VAL A 314 -15.96 -13.50 -12.53
N TYR A 315 -14.86 -12.84 -12.90
CA TYR A 315 -14.82 -11.40 -13.23
C TYR A 315 -15.92 -10.98 -14.21
N GLN A 316 -16.01 -11.67 -15.35
CA GLN A 316 -16.94 -11.30 -16.43
C GLN A 316 -18.40 -11.42 -15.96
N THR A 317 -18.73 -12.50 -15.25
CA THR A 317 -20.07 -12.70 -14.70
C THR A 317 -20.40 -11.68 -13.62
N LEU A 318 -19.46 -11.28 -12.77
CA LEU A 318 -19.72 -10.21 -11.79
C LEU A 318 -19.91 -8.86 -12.44
N LYS A 319 -19.14 -8.55 -13.50
CA LYS A 319 -19.31 -7.34 -14.30
C LYS A 319 -20.71 -7.27 -14.92
N GLU A 320 -21.23 -8.39 -15.43
CA GLU A 320 -22.59 -8.51 -15.94
C GLU A 320 -23.66 -8.33 -14.84
N HIS A 321 -23.35 -8.71 -13.59
CA HIS A 321 -24.18 -8.42 -12.42
C HIS A 321 -24.02 -6.99 -11.86
N GLY A 322 -23.28 -6.13 -12.57
CA GLY A 322 -23.07 -4.73 -12.23
C GLY A 322 -21.95 -4.48 -11.23
N ALA A 323 -20.96 -5.37 -11.10
CA ALA A 323 -19.79 -5.08 -10.27
C ALA A 323 -19.02 -3.85 -10.78
N GLU A 324 -18.79 -2.89 -9.90
CA GLU A 324 -17.83 -1.81 -10.07
C GLU A 324 -16.52 -2.23 -9.41
N PHE A 325 -15.41 -2.16 -10.13
CA PHE A 325 -14.14 -2.75 -9.71
C PHE A 325 -13.12 -1.71 -9.30
N ILE A 326 -12.34 -2.02 -8.26
CA ILE A 326 -11.09 -1.32 -7.91
C ILE A 326 -9.87 -2.18 -8.29
N ASP A 327 -8.76 -1.52 -8.60
CA ASP A 327 -7.45 -2.17 -8.78
C ASP A 327 -6.77 -2.34 -7.42
N VAL A 328 -6.46 -3.59 -7.06
CA VAL A 328 -5.63 -3.91 -5.90
C VAL A 328 -4.51 -4.84 -6.34
N TYR A 329 -3.28 -4.32 -6.40
CA TYR A 329 -2.10 -5.11 -6.80
C TYR A 329 -2.27 -5.74 -8.19
N GLY A 330 -2.93 -5.05 -9.13
CA GLY A 330 -3.26 -5.53 -10.47
C GLY A 330 -4.54 -6.38 -10.55
N TRP A 331 -5.14 -6.75 -9.42
CA TRP A 331 -6.40 -7.49 -9.39
C TRP A 331 -7.61 -6.58 -9.55
N GLU A 332 -8.54 -7.02 -10.39
CA GLU A 332 -9.89 -6.49 -10.46
C GLU A 332 -10.73 -7.02 -9.30
N LYS A 333 -10.96 -6.17 -8.29
CA LYS A 333 -11.74 -6.52 -7.09
C LYS A 333 -13.09 -5.78 -7.07
N PRO A 334 -14.24 -6.49 -6.96
CA PRO A 334 -15.54 -5.83 -6.82
C PRO A 334 -15.58 -4.94 -5.57
N ALA A 335 -15.80 -3.65 -5.78
CA ALA A 335 -15.92 -2.65 -4.73
C ALA A 335 -17.36 -2.54 -4.21
N TRP A 336 -18.32 -2.54 -5.13
CA TRP A 336 -19.77 -2.51 -4.90
C TRP A 336 -20.53 -2.96 -6.16
N PHE A 337 -21.86 -3.11 -6.07
CA PHE A 337 -22.70 -3.58 -7.18
C PHE A 337 -23.74 -2.54 -7.64
N ASN A 338 -23.53 -2.03 -8.86
CA ASN A 338 -24.30 -0.99 -9.53
C ASN A 338 -25.48 -1.53 -10.35
N ARG A 339 -26.47 -2.10 -9.64
CA ARG A 339 -27.69 -2.66 -10.28
C ARG A 339 -28.53 -1.60 -10.99
N ASP A 340 -28.53 -0.38 -10.45
CA ASP A 340 -29.34 0.73 -10.93
C ASP A 340 -28.62 1.57 -12.01
N LYS A 341 -27.39 1.17 -12.40
CA LYS A 341 -26.55 1.84 -13.42
C LYS A 341 -26.36 3.34 -13.16
N ILE A 342 -26.12 3.71 -11.91
CA ILE A 342 -25.86 5.09 -11.52
C ILE A 342 -24.38 5.44 -11.71
N THR A 343 -24.08 6.73 -11.88
CA THR A 343 -22.72 7.25 -11.80
C THR A 343 -22.43 7.65 -10.36
N GLU A 344 -21.32 7.17 -9.80
CA GLU A 344 -20.86 7.62 -8.48
C GLU A 344 -20.45 9.10 -8.52
N GLN A 345 -20.95 9.87 -7.56
CA GLN A 345 -20.57 11.27 -7.35
C GLN A 345 -19.46 11.29 -6.30
N LEU A 346 -18.20 11.23 -6.74
CA LEU A 346 -17.04 11.20 -5.83
C LEU A 346 -17.06 12.39 -4.86
N SER A 347 -16.76 12.13 -3.59
CA SER A 347 -16.82 13.13 -2.52
C SER A 347 -15.92 12.72 -1.36
N TYR A 348 -15.40 13.70 -0.62
CA TYR A 348 -14.78 13.44 0.68
C TYR A 348 -15.82 13.10 1.76
N LYS A 349 -17.09 13.40 1.49
CA LYS A 349 -18.26 13.10 2.33
C LYS A 349 -18.96 11.84 1.81
N ARG A 350 -19.88 11.30 2.60
CA ARG A 350 -20.83 10.27 2.16
C ARG A 350 -21.53 10.73 0.88
N ASN A 351 -21.50 9.89 -0.13
CA ASN A 351 -22.01 10.20 -1.47
C ASN A 351 -23.24 9.34 -1.84
N ASN A 352 -23.62 9.39 -3.11
CA ASN A 352 -24.81 8.72 -3.63
C ASN A 352 -24.74 7.17 -3.61
N ILE A 353 -23.57 6.55 -3.43
CA ILE A 353 -23.47 5.09 -3.28
C ILE A 353 -23.64 4.62 -1.83
N PHE A 354 -23.59 5.52 -0.83
CA PHE A 354 -23.73 5.16 0.59
C PHE A 354 -24.98 4.32 0.89
N PRO A 355 -26.19 4.63 0.36
CA PRO A 355 -27.37 3.78 0.55
C PRO A 355 -27.32 2.44 -0.19
N ILE A 356 -26.48 2.30 -1.22
CA ILE A 356 -26.28 1.02 -1.92
C ILE A 356 -25.43 0.09 -1.05
N ILE A 357 -24.34 0.61 -0.48
CA ILE A 357 -23.51 -0.15 0.46
C ILE A 357 -24.31 -0.56 1.70
N GLN A 358 -25.21 0.32 2.18
CA GLN A 358 -26.17 0.00 3.23
C GLN A 358 -26.99 -1.25 2.89
N LYS A 359 -27.62 -1.28 1.70
CA LYS A 359 -28.46 -2.40 1.25
C LYS A 359 -27.65 -3.71 1.13
N GLU A 360 -26.41 -3.64 0.65
CA GLU A 360 -25.50 -4.80 0.61
C GLU A 360 -25.27 -5.36 2.03
N CYS A 361 -24.93 -4.50 3.00
CA CYS A 361 -24.71 -4.90 4.38
C CYS A 361 -25.98 -5.46 5.03
N GLU A 362 -27.12 -4.79 4.86
CA GLU A 362 -28.42 -5.22 5.40
C GLU A 362 -28.85 -6.58 4.84
N ASN A 363 -28.61 -6.83 3.55
CA ASN A 363 -28.96 -8.13 2.97
C ASN A 363 -28.03 -9.24 3.48
N VAL A 364 -26.71 -9.02 3.56
CA VAL A 364 -25.78 -10.00 4.16
C VAL A 364 -26.17 -10.31 5.60
N HIS A 365 -26.56 -9.28 6.37
CA HIS A 365 -26.97 -9.42 7.77
C HIS A 365 -28.25 -10.25 7.96
N ASN A 366 -29.23 -10.10 7.07
CA ASN A 366 -30.56 -10.69 7.20
C ASN A 366 -30.75 -11.99 6.38
N ASN A 367 -29.97 -12.17 5.31
CA ASN A 367 -30.14 -13.21 4.31
C ASN A 367 -28.81 -13.94 4.05
N VAL A 368 -28.27 -13.80 2.85
CA VAL A 368 -27.00 -14.36 2.40
C VAL A 368 -26.45 -13.47 1.28
N GLY A 369 -25.14 -13.31 1.24
CA GLY A 369 -24.44 -12.70 0.14
C GLY A 369 -23.24 -13.52 -0.30
N VAL A 370 -22.81 -13.26 -1.53
CA VAL A 370 -21.59 -13.82 -2.11
C VAL A 370 -20.61 -12.69 -2.46
N ILE A 371 -19.34 -12.90 -2.14
CA ILE A 371 -18.25 -11.96 -2.42
C ILE A 371 -17.09 -12.71 -3.07
N ASP A 372 -16.45 -12.09 -4.07
CA ASP A 372 -15.23 -12.61 -4.66
C ASP A 372 -14.01 -12.23 -3.81
N LEU A 373 -13.37 -13.24 -3.25
CA LEU A 373 -12.17 -13.14 -2.41
C LEU A 373 -10.94 -13.74 -3.11
N SER A 374 -11.03 -14.02 -4.41
CA SER A 374 -9.96 -14.62 -5.22
C SER A 374 -8.68 -13.79 -5.23
N THR A 375 -8.74 -12.52 -4.81
CA THR A 375 -7.58 -11.63 -4.71
C THR A 375 -6.60 -11.99 -3.60
N PHE A 376 -6.97 -12.80 -2.60
CA PHE A 376 -6.05 -13.20 -1.53
C PHE A 376 -4.79 -13.87 -2.08
N SER A 377 -3.66 -13.64 -1.42
CA SER A 377 -2.45 -14.41 -1.66
C SER A 377 -2.62 -15.80 -1.03
N LYS A 378 -2.24 -16.85 -1.75
CA LYS A 378 -2.52 -18.24 -1.35
C LYS A 378 -1.25 -19.07 -1.48
N PHE A 379 -0.85 -19.75 -0.42
CA PHE A 379 0.37 -20.56 -0.37
C PHE A 379 0.07 -21.97 0.09
N GLU A 380 0.60 -22.94 -0.64
CA GLU A 380 0.67 -24.35 -0.23
C GLU A 380 2.03 -24.58 0.41
N ILE A 381 2.03 -25.09 1.64
CA ILE A 381 3.22 -25.34 2.46
C ILE A 381 3.20 -26.82 2.83
N THR A 382 4.14 -27.57 2.28
CA THR A 382 4.18 -29.05 2.35
C THR A 382 5.55 -29.55 2.79
N GLY A 383 5.62 -30.79 3.26
CA GLY A 383 6.87 -31.46 3.65
C GLY A 383 6.91 -31.80 5.14
N GLU A 384 7.79 -32.74 5.49
CA GLU A 384 7.86 -33.32 6.84
C GLU A 384 8.14 -32.28 7.93
N ASP A 385 8.86 -31.21 7.60
CA ASP A 385 9.19 -30.13 8.53
C ASP A 385 8.19 -28.96 8.51
N SER A 386 7.10 -29.05 7.75
CA SER A 386 6.15 -27.93 7.54
C SER A 386 5.55 -27.40 8.85
N PHE A 387 5.23 -28.28 9.80
CA PHE A 387 4.76 -27.87 11.12
C PHE A 387 5.85 -27.11 11.89
N ASN A 388 7.08 -27.63 11.93
CA ASN A 388 8.18 -27.02 12.67
C ASN A 388 8.58 -25.66 12.07
N PHE A 389 8.64 -25.58 10.75
CA PHE A 389 8.86 -24.33 10.00
C PHE A 389 7.81 -23.27 10.38
N LEU A 390 6.53 -23.60 10.23
CA LEU A 390 5.44 -22.69 10.56
C LEU A 390 5.46 -22.34 12.05
N ASN A 391 5.75 -23.29 12.93
CA ASN A 391 5.78 -23.06 14.36
C ASN A 391 6.92 -22.10 14.76
N ARG A 392 8.05 -22.11 14.05
CA ARG A 392 9.15 -21.17 14.26
C ARG A 392 8.85 -19.77 13.69
N VAL A 393 8.22 -19.69 12.52
CA VAL A 393 8.03 -18.42 11.78
C VAL A 393 6.80 -17.64 12.25
N CYS A 394 5.75 -18.35 12.65
CA CYS A 394 4.49 -17.75 13.07
C CYS A 394 4.42 -17.54 14.58
N VAL A 395 3.82 -16.43 14.99
CA VAL A 395 3.68 -16.05 16.40
C VAL A 395 2.70 -16.94 17.16
N ASN A 396 1.53 -17.24 16.57
CA ASN A 396 0.50 -18.05 17.22
C ASN A 396 0.83 -19.55 17.14
N ARG A 397 0.08 -20.38 17.86
CA ARG A 397 0.10 -21.83 17.66
C ARG A 397 -0.25 -22.21 16.22
N ILE A 398 0.34 -23.28 15.73
CA ILE A 398 0.03 -23.81 14.40
C ILE A 398 -1.05 -24.90 14.51
N PRO A 399 -1.98 -25.01 13.54
CA PRO A 399 -2.99 -26.05 13.60
C PRO A 399 -2.36 -27.46 13.60
N GLU A 400 -2.66 -28.26 14.61
CA GLU A 400 -2.20 -29.65 14.73
C GLU A 400 -3.21 -30.65 14.17
N LYS A 401 -4.51 -30.34 14.30
CA LYS A 401 -5.61 -31.19 13.84
C LYS A 401 -5.94 -30.90 12.38
N ASN A 402 -6.15 -31.95 11.59
CA ASN A 402 -6.61 -31.82 10.21
C ASN A 402 -7.94 -31.07 10.17
N GLY A 403 -8.05 -30.15 9.21
CA GLY A 403 -9.15 -29.21 9.08
C GLY A 403 -9.10 -28.02 10.04
N SER A 404 -8.17 -27.91 10.99
CA SER A 404 -8.16 -26.75 11.91
C SER A 404 -7.59 -25.49 11.23
N ILE A 405 -8.20 -24.35 11.54
CA ILE A 405 -7.80 -23.02 11.04
C ILE A 405 -7.29 -22.17 12.21
N VAL A 406 -6.20 -21.44 12.01
CA VAL A 406 -5.67 -20.45 12.96
C VAL A 406 -5.28 -19.17 12.23
N LEU A 407 -5.64 -18.02 12.82
CA LEU A 407 -5.10 -16.72 12.45
C LEU A 407 -3.81 -16.46 13.23
N THR A 408 -2.75 -16.10 12.52
CA THR A 408 -1.42 -15.84 13.10
C THR A 408 -0.73 -14.68 12.38
N HIS A 409 0.38 -14.23 12.95
CA HIS A 409 1.22 -13.19 12.38
C HIS A 409 2.64 -13.73 12.18
N ILE A 410 3.39 -13.05 11.34
CA ILE A 410 4.84 -13.25 11.17
C ILE A 410 5.52 -11.95 11.58
N LEU A 411 6.63 -12.06 12.31
CA LEU A 411 7.46 -10.92 12.71
C LEU A 411 8.86 -11.01 12.10
N ASN A 412 9.56 -9.89 12.11
CA ASN A 412 11.02 -9.88 11.97
C ASN A 412 11.70 -10.05 13.34
N ASP A 413 13.03 -10.11 13.34
CA ASP A 413 13.83 -10.34 14.55
C ASP A 413 13.66 -9.25 15.62
N ILE A 414 13.28 -8.03 15.23
CA ILE A 414 12.99 -6.93 16.16
C ILE A 414 11.51 -6.85 16.59
N GLY A 415 10.71 -7.87 16.28
CA GLY A 415 9.35 -8.05 16.78
C GLY A 415 8.29 -7.19 16.06
N ARG A 416 8.55 -6.74 14.83
CA ARG A 416 7.59 -5.97 14.02
C ARG A 416 6.85 -6.82 13.00
N ILE A 417 5.59 -6.48 12.78
CA ILE A 417 4.65 -7.28 11.99
C ILE A 417 5.02 -7.25 10.52
N GLN A 418 5.43 -8.39 9.99
CA GLN A 418 5.62 -8.55 8.55
C GLN A 418 4.28 -8.83 7.89
N THR A 419 3.52 -9.83 8.32
CA THR A 419 2.23 -10.18 7.70
C THR A 419 1.26 -10.81 8.69
N GLU A 420 -0.01 -10.88 8.31
CA GLU A 420 -1.07 -11.64 8.98
C GLU A 420 -1.51 -12.79 8.05
N LEU A 421 -1.70 -13.97 8.63
CA LEU A 421 -1.98 -15.21 7.92
C LEU A 421 -3.15 -15.97 8.52
N THR A 422 -4.04 -16.45 7.66
CA THR A 422 -4.94 -17.55 7.99
C THR A 422 -4.29 -18.86 7.57
N VAL A 423 -3.87 -19.68 8.54
CA VAL A 423 -3.21 -20.98 8.30
C VAL A 423 -4.20 -22.11 8.58
N THR A 424 -4.34 -23.00 7.61
CA THR A 424 -5.21 -24.18 7.67
C THR A 424 -4.38 -25.44 7.51
N LYS A 425 -4.51 -26.42 8.41
CA LYS A 425 -3.95 -27.75 8.18
C LYS A 425 -4.94 -28.55 7.35
N ILE A 426 -4.65 -28.78 6.08
CA ILE A 426 -5.53 -29.54 5.18
C ILE A 426 -5.50 -31.02 5.60
N ARG A 427 -4.29 -31.58 5.63
CA ARG A 427 -3.97 -32.94 6.04
C ARG A 427 -2.51 -32.99 6.51
N ASP A 428 -2.05 -34.15 6.97
CA ASP A 428 -0.70 -34.30 7.51
C ASP A 428 0.38 -33.73 6.60
N ASN A 429 1.27 -32.92 7.18
CA ASN A 429 2.36 -32.23 6.48
C ASN A 429 1.93 -31.39 5.27
N HIS A 430 0.67 -30.94 5.24
CA HIS A 430 0.10 -30.11 4.19
C HIS A 430 -0.74 -28.99 4.79
N TYR A 431 -0.18 -27.78 4.71
CA TYR A 431 -0.78 -26.54 5.16
C TYR A 431 -1.14 -25.64 3.98
N TYR A 432 -2.20 -24.86 4.17
CA TYR A 432 -2.65 -23.83 3.24
C TYR A 432 -2.73 -22.51 3.99
N ALA A 433 -2.00 -21.50 3.50
CA ALA A 433 -1.90 -20.19 4.13
C ALA A 433 -2.45 -19.10 3.20
N LEU A 434 -3.28 -18.21 3.75
CA LEU A 434 -3.81 -17.05 3.05
C LEU A 434 -3.23 -15.77 3.65
N SER A 435 -2.94 -14.78 2.80
CA SER A 435 -2.55 -13.43 3.22
C SER A 435 -3.16 -12.35 2.32
N GLY A 436 -2.88 -11.08 2.62
CA GLY A 436 -3.37 -9.93 1.86
C GLY A 436 -2.94 -9.97 0.39
N ALA A 437 -3.80 -9.47 -0.50
CA ALA A 437 -3.58 -9.48 -1.96
C ALA A 437 -2.26 -8.82 -2.38
N SER A 438 -1.91 -7.69 -1.76
CA SER A 438 -0.70 -6.93 -2.06
C SER A 438 0.57 -7.45 -1.37
N SER A 439 0.46 -8.51 -0.58
CA SER A 439 1.60 -9.14 0.10
C SER A 439 2.20 -10.33 -0.66
N GLU A 440 1.62 -10.74 -1.79
CA GLU A 440 1.90 -12.01 -2.48
C GLU A 440 3.39 -12.38 -2.56
N ILE A 441 4.19 -11.54 -3.23
CA ILE A 441 5.62 -11.81 -3.45
C ILE A 441 6.43 -11.58 -2.19
N ARG A 442 6.06 -10.58 -1.39
CA ARG A 442 6.77 -10.24 -0.16
C ARG A 442 6.68 -11.38 0.85
N ASP A 443 5.49 -11.96 1.02
CA ASP A 443 5.25 -13.08 1.92
C ASP A 443 5.91 -14.36 1.38
N LEU A 444 5.85 -14.60 0.06
CA LEU A 444 6.56 -15.71 -0.57
C LEU A 444 8.07 -15.65 -0.34
N ASP A 445 8.66 -14.47 -0.52
CA ASP A 445 10.09 -14.25 -0.26
C ASP A 445 10.42 -14.41 1.21
N TRP A 446 9.58 -13.89 2.09
CA TRP A 446 9.76 -14.06 3.52
C TRP A 446 9.80 -15.54 3.89
N PHE A 447 8.80 -16.30 3.44
CA PHE A 447 8.76 -17.74 3.66
C PHE A 447 10.02 -18.45 3.16
N ASN A 448 10.49 -18.13 1.94
CA ASN A 448 11.68 -18.77 1.38
C ASN A 448 12.96 -18.39 2.10
N HIS A 449 13.11 -17.12 2.53
CA HIS A 449 14.27 -16.66 3.29
C HIS A 449 14.35 -17.24 4.71
N GLN A 450 13.21 -17.67 5.28
CA GLN A 450 13.17 -18.28 6.60
C GLN A 450 13.44 -19.78 6.61
N LYS A 451 13.65 -20.42 5.45
CA LYS A 451 14.04 -21.83 5.40
C LYS A 451 15.43 -22.02 5.98
N ILE A 452 15.59 -23.00 6.85
CA ILE A 452 16.93 -23.41 7.33
C ILE A 452 17.52 -24.46 6.39
N LYS A 453 18.84 -24.61 6.43
CA LYS A 453 19.54 -25.61 5.62
C LYS A 453 19.00 -27.01 5.95
N ASP A 454 18.76 -27.81 4.93
CA ASP A 454 18.27 -29.19 5.01
C ASP A 454 16.83 -29.37 5.57
N GLU A 455 16.06 -28.27 5.74
CA GLU A 455 14.64 -28.32 6.12
C GLU A 455 13.77 -28.83 4.96
N ASN A 456 13.02 -29.92 5.18
CA ASN A 456 12.15 -30.51 4.16
C ASN A 456 10.79 -29.77 4.11
N VAL A 457 10.82 -28.56 3.53
CA VAL A 457 9.62 -27.73 3.30
C VAL A 457 9.59 -27.16 1.89
N ASN A 458 8.51 -27.48 1.18
CA ASN A 458 8.18 -26.90 -0.12
C ASN A 458 7.06 -25.86 0.04
N ILE A 459 7.23 -24.71 -0.63
CA ILE A 459 6.31 -23.57 -0.55
C ILE A 459 5.96 -23.15 -1.95
N LYS A 460 4.68 -23.23 -2.29
CA LYS A 460 4.17 -22.94 -3.63
C LYS A 460 3.13 -21.83 -3.57
N ASN A 461 3.32 -20.81 -4.39
CA ASN A 461 2.32 -19.77 -4.59
C ASN A 461 1.19 -20.30 -5.51
N LEU A 462 -0.03 -20.31 -4.99
CA LEU A 462 -1.25 -20.77 -5.65
C LEU A 462 -2.22 -19.62 -5.98
N THR A 463 -1.79 -18.37 -5.81
CA THR A 463 -2.64 -17.17 -5.91
C THR A 463 -3.44 -17.10 -7.21
N LEU A 464 -2.79 -17.36 -8.35
CA LEU A 464 -3.44 -17.41 -9.68
C LEU A 464 -4.17 -18.74 -9.98
N ALA A 465 -3.84 -19.81 -9.26
CA ALA A 465 -4.38 -21.15 -9.52
C ALA A 465 -5.70 -21.43 -8.77
N LYS A 466 -5.98 -20.69 -7.69
CA LYS A 466 -7.13 -20.91 -6.82
C LYS A 466 -8.01 -19.65 -6.72
N GLY A 467 -9.30 -19.82 -6.97
CA GLY A 467 -10.33 -18.80 -6.72
C GLY A 467 -10.98 -19.00 -5.36
N VAL A 468 -11.59 -17.93 -4.82
CA VAL A 468 -12.27 -17.94 -3.51
C VAL A 468 -13.59 -17.18 -3.60
N LEU A 469 -14.68 -17.81 -3.20
CA LEU A 469 -15.96 -17.15 -2.97
C LEU A 469 -16.29 -17.19 -1.47
N GLY A 470 -16.60 -16.03 -0.89
CA GLY A 470 -17.20 -15.98 0.44
C GLY A 470 -18.71 -16.10 0.32
N LEU A 471 -19.31 -17.16 0.86
CA LEU A 471 -20.77 -17.31 0.99
C LEU A 471 -21.18 -17.06 2.45
N ILE A 472 -21.78 -15.90 2.71
CA ILE A 472 -21.83 -15.33 4.06
C ILE A 472 -23.22 -14.74 4.37
N GLY A 473 -23.70 -14.93 5.59
CA GLY A 473 -25.01 -14.52 6.10
C GLY A 473 -25.73 -15.67 6.82
N PRO A 474 -26.77 -15.40 7.61
CA PRO A 474 -27.49 -16.42 8.38
C PRO A 474 -28.11 -17.54 7.53
N LYS A 475 -28.42 -17.29 6.25
CA LYS A 475 -28.96 -18.30 5.33
C LYS A 475 -27.88 -19.06 4.53
N SER A 476 -26.60 -18.74 4.72
CA SER A 476 -25.49 -19.37 3.99
C SER A 476 -25.45 -20.89 4.15
N ARG A 477 -25.71 -21.41 5.36
CA ARG A 477 -25.76 -22.85 5.62
C ARG A 477 -26.91 -23.53 4.85
N ILE A 478 -28.11 -22.94 4.93
CA ILE A 478 -29.31 -23.48 4.27
C ILE A 478 -29.06 -23.60 2.77
N LEU A 479 -28.53 -22.53 2.16
CA LEU A 479 -28.17 -22.51 0.75
C LEU A 479 -27.09 -23.55 0.44
N LEU A 480 -25.96 -23.54 1.15
CA LEU A 480 -24.84 -24.42 0.87
C LEU A 480 -25.19 -25.90 1.03
N GLN A 481 -26.07 -26.24 1.98
CA GLN A 481 -26.54 -27.61 2.19
C GLN A 481 -27.33 -28.16 1.00
N LYS A 482 -27.99 -27.31 0.19
CA LYS A 482 -28.65 -27.75 -1.06
C LYS A 482 -27.66 -28.26 -2.11
N LEU A 483 -26.38 -27.90 -1.95
CA LEU A 483 -25.33 -28.08 -2.96
C LEU A 483 -24.33 -29.19 -2.62
N THR A 484 -24.35 -29.71 -1.39
CA THR A 484 -23.41 -30.73 -0.92
C THR A 484 -24.08 -31.71 0.04
N ASP A 485 -23.64 -32.97 -0.01
CA ASP A 485 -24.06 -34.01 0.93
C ASP A 485 -23.28 -33.93 2.27
N THR A 486 -22.28 -33.06 2.36
CA THR A 486 -21.52 -32.86 3.60
C THR A 486 -22.42 -32.24 4.67
N ASP A 487 -22.42 -32.79 5.89
CA ASP A 487 -23.12 -32.17 7.01
C ASP A 487 -22.43 -30.87 7.46
N LEU A 488 -23.17 -29.76 7.34
CA LEU A 488 -22.74 -28.39 7.66
C LEU A 488 -23.24 -27.89 9.04
N SER A 489 -23.84 -28.78 9.84
CA SER A 489 -24.27 -28.49 11.21
C SER A 489 -23.09 -28.14 12.11
N ASN A 490 -23.36 -27.43 13.23
CA ASN A 490 -22.32 -27.00 14.15
C ASN A 490 -21.56 -28.16 14.80
N ASP A 491 -22.22 -29.31 14.99
CA ASP A 491 -21.59 -30.47 15.60
C ASP A 491 -20.52 -31.08 14.68
N HIS A 492 -20.80 -31.09 13.37
CA HIS A 492 -19.95 -31.72 12.37
C HIS A 492 -19.00 -30.76 11.65
N PHE A 493 -19.31 -29.47 11.54
CA PHE A 493 -18.50 -28.49 10.84
C PHE A 493 -18.38 -27.20 11.67
N LYS A 494 -17.56 -27.27 12.72
CA LYS A 494 -17.36 -26.19 13.71
C LYS A 494 -16.72 -24.93 13.10
N TRP A 495 -16.99 -23.78 13.70
CA TRP A 495 -16.29 -22.53 13.35
C TRP A 495 -14.77 -22.69 13.50
N LEU A 496 -14.00 -22.05 12.61
CA LEU A 496 -12.54 -22.21 12.47
C LEU A 496 -12.08 -23.63 12.14
N THR A 497 -12.90 -24.35 11.38
CA THR A 497 -12.49 -25.60 10.73
C THR A 497 -12.69 -25.54 9.23
N SER A 498 -12.11 -26.48 8.49
CA SER A 498 -12.22 -26.66 7.06
C SER A 498 -12.49 -28.11 6.70
N LYS A 499 -13.13 -28.32 5.55
CA LYS A 499 -13.32 -29.64 4.94
C LYS A 499 -13.12 -29.55 3.44
N GLU A 500 -12.54 -30.60 2.86
CA GLU A 500 -12.67 -30.86 1.43
C GLU A 500 -14.10 -31.40 1.20
N ILE A 501 -14.91 -30.67 0.44
CA ILE A 501 -16.30 -31.00 0.11
C ILE A 501 -16.47 -31.01 -1.41
N LYS A 502 -17.56 -31.64 -1.85
CA LYS A 502 -17.97 -31.63 -3.25
C LYS A 502 -19.23 -30.79 -3.42
N ILE A 503 -19.19 -29.84 -4.35
CA ILE A 503 -20.35 -29.07 -4.80
C ILE A 503 -20.61 -29.45 -6.26
N LYS A 504 -21.67 -30.23 -6.50
CA LYS A 504 -21.93 -30.89 -7.79
C LYS A 504 -20.71 -31.70 -8.26
N ASN A 505 -19.96 -31.23 -9.25
CA ASN A 505 -18.75 -31.88 -9.78
C ASN A 505 -17.45 -31.09 -9.48
N ILE A 506 -17.50 -30.14 -8.55
CA ILE A 506 -16.38 -29.25 -8.22
C ILE A 506 -15.84 -29.64 -6.84
N GLU A 507 -14.55 -29.91 -6.77
CA GLU A 507 -13.82 -30.11 -5.52
C GLU A 507 -13.56 -28.75 -4.87
N VAL A 508 -14.00 -28.58 -3.62
CA VAL A 508 -13.97 -27.32 -2.89
C VAL A 508 -13.36 -27.53 -1.51
N LEU A 509 -12.34 -26.77 -1.18
CA LEU A 509 -11.92 -26.60 0.20
C LEU A 509 -12.83 -25.53 0.84
N ALA A 510 -13.77 -25.97 1.65
CA ALA A 510 -14.64 -25.07 2.41
C ALA A 510 -13.98 -24.75 3.75
N MET A 511 -13.80 -23.46 4.04
CA MET A 511 -13.22 -22.96 5.29
C MET A 511 -14.27 -22.14 6.03
N ARG A 512 -14.65 -22.56 7.25
CA ARG A 512 -15.68 -21.87 8.04
C ARG A 512 -15.09 -20.68 8.80
N VAL A 513 -14.78 -19.63 8.04
CA VAL A 513 -14.21 -18.35 8.46
C VAL A 513 -14.64 -17.27 7.46
N ASN A 514 -14.71 -16.01 7.89
CA ASN A 514 -14.88 -14.86 7.02
C ASN A 514 -14.52 -13.57 7.77
N TYR A 515 -14.43 -12.47 7.00
CA TYR A 515 -13.98 -11.17 7.48
C TYR A 515 -15.10 -10.18 7.80
N VAL A 516 -16.37 -10.62 7.86
CA VAL A 516 -17.54 -9.72 8.09
C VAL A 516 -18.37 -10.05 9.33
N GLY A 517 -18.03 -11.16 10.00
CA GLY A 517 -18.58 -11.50 11.32
C GLY A 517 -19.99 -12.09 11.28
N GLU A 518 -20.33 -12.79 10.21
CA GLU A 518 -21.59 -13.51 10.03
C GLU A 518 -21.32 -15.02 9.86
N LEU A 519 -22.35 -15.86 9.96
CA LEU A 519 -22.22 -17.27 9.56
C LEU A 519 -21.79 -17.36 8.09
N GLY A 520 -20.81 -18.20 7.75
CA GLY A 520 -20.43 -18.40 6.36
C GLY A 520 -19.16 -19.21 6.16
N TRP A 521 -18.84 -19.43 4.89
CA TRP A 521 -17.65 -20.15 4.43
C TRP A 521 -16.93 -19.38 3.34
N GLU A 522 -15.61 -19.45 3.36
CA GLU A 522 -14.79 -19.25 2.18
C GLU A 522 -14.70 -20.57 1.41
N LEU A 523 -15.04 -20.53 0.13
CA LEU A 523 -15.09 -21.69 -0.76
C LEU A 523 -13.96 -21.58 -1.78
N HIS A 524 -12.93 -22.41 -1.60
CA HIS A 524 -11.71 -22.40 -2.40
C HIS A 524 -11.75 -23.52 -3.44
N CYS A 525 -11.62 -23.18 -4.72
CA CYS A 525 -11.53 -24.17 -5.80
C CYS A 525 -10.50 -23.76 -6.86
N SER A 526 -10.33 -24.59 -7.89
CA SER A 526 -9.50 -24.21 -9.04
C SER A 526 -10.07 -22.96 -9.74
N MET A 527 -9.18 -22.07 -10.18
CA MET A 527 -9.59 -20.78 -10.77
C MET A 527 -10.48 -20.96 -12.01
N ASP A 528 -10.26 -21.99 -12.82
CA ASP A 528 -11.07 -22.32 -13.99
C ASP A 528 -12.50 -22.81 -13.64
N LYS A 529 -12.75 -23.22 -12.39
CA LYS A 529 -14.06 -23.69 -11.90
C LYS A 529 -14.82 -22.68 -11.04
N ILE A 530 -14.20 -21.54 -10.73
CA ILE A 530 -14.80 -20.57 -9.80
C ILE A 530 -16.09 -19.95 -10.34
N ASN A 531 -16.19 -19.76 -11.67
CA ASN A 531 -17.41 -19.24 -12.30
C ASN A 531 -18.55 -20.26 -12.24
N ASP A 532 -18.25 -21.54 -12.51
CA ASP A 532 -19.22 -22.62 -12.39
C ASP A 532 -19.71 -22.73 -10.95
N LEU A 533 -18.81 -22.65 -9.97
CA LEU A 533 -19.17 -22.64 -8.55
C LEU A 533 -20.08 -21.46 -8.20
N TYR A 534 -19.73 -20.25 -8.65
CA TYR A 534 -20.55 -19.05 -8.47
C TYR A 534 -21.97 -19.25 -9.03
N ASN A 535 -22.09 -19.77 -10.26
CA ASN A 535 -23.38 -19.98 -10.90
C ASN A 535 -24.25 -20.98 -10.12
N HIS A 536 -23.68 -22.08 -9.62
CA HIS A 536 -24.43 -23.03 -8.79
C HIS A 536 -24.92 -22.41 -7.48
N ILE A 537 -24.08 -21.60 -6.82
CA ILE A 537 -24.43 -20.88 -5.60
C ILE A 537 -25.53 -19.86 -5.87
N TRP A 538 -25.37 -19.05 -6.91
CA TRP A 538 -26.30 -17.99 -7.29
C TRP A 538 -27.69 -18.54 -7.57
N GLN A 539 -27.79 -19.55 -8.45
CA GLN A 539 -29.07 -20.16 -8.81
C GLN A 539 -29.76 -20.81 -7.60
N SER A 540 -29.01 -21.46 -6.72
CA SER A 540 -29.57 -22.13 -5.53
C SER A 540 -29.97 -21.18 -4.41
N GLY A 541 -29.51 -19.93 -4.47
CA GLY A 541 -29.70 -18.90 -3.45
C GLY A 541 -30.80 -17.88 -3.73
N ILE A 542 -31.49 -17.98 -4.88
CA ILE A 542 -32.55 -17.04 -5.27
C ILE A 542 -33.64 -16.99 -4.19
N ASP A 543 -34.10 -18.15 -3.70
CA ASP A 543 -35.12 -18.26 -2.66
C ASP A 543 -34.64 -17.75 -1.28
N GLU A 544 -33.32 -17.71 -1.06
CA GLU A 544 -32.70 -17.16 0.14
C GLU A 544 -32.44 -15.65 0.06
N ASN A 545 -32.81 -14.99 -1.04
CA ASN A 545 -32.49 -13.59 -1.35
C ASN A 545 -30.98 -13.34 -1.41
N ILE A 546 -30.24 -14.20 -2.12
CA ILE A 546 -28.80 -13.99 -2.33
C ILE A 546 -28.52 -12.67 -3.04
N VAL A 547 -27.48 -11.97 -2.60
CA VAL A 547 -26.93 -10.80 -3.31
C VAL A 547 -25.43 -10.91 -3.48
N ASN A 548 -24.90 -10.27 -4.50
CA ASN A 548 -23.50 -9.92 -4.50
C ASN A 548 -23.25 -8.74 -3.56
N PHE A 549 -22.09 -8.72 -2.89
CA PHE A 549 -21.62 -7.57 -2.14
C PHE A 549 -20.12 -7.36 -2.32
N GLY A 550 -19.68 -6.11 -2.27
CA GLY A 550 -18.31 -5.72 -2.59
C GLY A 550 -17.45 -5.37 -1.37
N SER A 551 -16.21 -4.93 -1.63
CA SER A 551 -15.26 -4.58 -0.58
C SER A 551 -15.68 -3.39 0.28
N HIS A 552 -16.52 -2.47 -0.20
CA HIS A 552 -17.04 -1.37 0.62
C HIS A 552 -17.95 -1.88 1.73
N ALA A 553 -18.89 -2.79 1.41
CA ALA A 553 -19.74 -3.45 2.39
C ALA A 553 -18.91 -4.31 3.35
N MET A 554 -17.90 -5.03 2.83
CA MET A 554 -16.94 -5.78 3.65
C MET A 554 -16.19 -4.86 4.64
N ASN A 555 -15.73 -3.68 4.21
CA ASN A 555 -15.03 -2.73 5.09
C ASN A 555 -15.97 -2.18 6.19
N SER A 556 -17.23 -1.86 5.86
CA SER A 556 -18.24 -1.52 6.88
C SER A 556 -18.35 -2.63 7.94
N MET A 557 -18.58 -3.86 7.48
CA MET A 557 -18.85 -4.98 8.39
C MET A 557 -17.63 -5.42 9.21
N ARG A 558 -16.41 -5.36 8.65
CA ARG A 558 -15.18 -5.70 9.39
C ARG A 558 -14.86 -4.66 10.46
N MET A 559 -15.17 -3.38 10.21
CA MET A 559 -14.98 -2.31 11.19
C MET A 559 -15.85 -2.56 12.42
N GLU A 560 -17.12 -2.95 12.25
CA GLU A 560 -18.01 -3.29 13.36
C GLU A 560 -17.51 -4.47 14.20
N LYS A 561 -16.77 -5.39 13.59
CA LYS A 561 -16.12 -6.53 14.26
C LYS A 561 -14.77 -6.19 14.89
N ALA A 562 -14.31 -4.95 14.77
CA ALA A 562 -12.98 -4.51 15.17
C ALA A 562 -11.86 -5.41 14.59
N TYR A 563 -12.02 -5.84 13.33
CA TYR A 563 -10.97 -6.59 12.62
C TYR A 563 -9.97 -5.61 12.01
N ARG A 564 -8.67 -5.86 12.25
CA ARG A 564 -7.56 -5.01 11.83
C ARG A 564 -7.15 -5.35 10.40
N GLY A 565 -6.86 -4.34 9.58
CA GLY A 565 -6.37 -4.53 8.22
C GLY A 565 -4.84 -4.62 8.15
N TRP A 566 -4.32 -5.62 7.43
CA TRP A 566 -2.93 -5.61 6.98
C TRP A 566 -2.69 -4.49 5.96
N GLY A 567 -1.64 -3.70 6.17
CA GLY A 567 -1.32 -2.52 5.36
C GLY A 567 -1.90 -1.20 5.91
N THR A 568 -2.82 -1.25 6.88
CA THR A 568 -3.36 -0.05 7.55
C THR A 568 -3.06 -0.07 9.05
N GLU A 569 -3.72 -0.96 9.82
CA GLU A 569 -3.48 -1.12 11.26
C GLU A 569 -2.24 -1.97 11.52
N LEU A 570 -2.00 -2.97 10.66
CA LEU A 570 -0.87 -3.89 10.77
C LEU A 570 0.14 -3.57 9.68
N THR A 571 1.20 -2.86 10.05
CA THR A 571 2.29 -2.46 9.16
C THR A 571 3.65 -2.90 9.74
N PRO A 572 4.71 -2.98 8.92
CA PRO A 572 6.06 -3.29 9.37
C PRO A 572 6.68 -2.30 10.35
N GLU A 573 6.05 -1.16 10.65
CA GLU A 573 6.55 -0.23 11.68
C GLU A 573 6.03 -0.56 13.09
N ILE A 574 5.01 -1.42 13.20
CA ILE A 574 4.32 -1.73 14.46
C ILE A 574 4.57 -3.18 14.92
N SER A 575 4.64 -3.39 16.25
CA SER A 575 4.64 -4.73 16.86
C SER A 575 3.26 -5.22 17.27
N VAL A 576 3.15 -6.53 17.54
CA VAL A 576 1.90 -7.15 18.03
C VAL A 576 1.40 -6.58 19.36
N VAL A 577 2.29 -6.03 20.20
CA VAL A 577 1.93 -5.41 21.49
C VAL A 577 1.24 -4.06 21.28
N GLU A 578 1.85 -3.23 20.43
CA GLU A 578 1.32 -1.91 20.05
C GLU A 578 -0.02 -2.05 19.32
N ALA A 579 -0.14 -3.05 18.43
CA ALA A 579 -1.37 -3.37 17.70
C ALA A 579 -2.49 -3.99 18.57
N GLY A 580 -2.22 -4.32 19.84
CA GLY A 580 -3.20 -4.95 20.74
C GLY A 580 -3.61 -6.34 20.30
N LEU A 581 -2.64 -7.13 19.83
CA LEU A 581 -2.82 -8.49 19.33
C LEU A 581 -2.50 -9.55 20.41
N ASP A 582 -2.63 -9.18 21.69
CA ASP A 582 -2.28 -10.01 22.87
C ASP A 582 -2.98 -11.39 22.83
N ARG A 583 -4.17 -11.49 22.23
CA ARG A 583 -4.90 -12.76 22.07
C ARG A 583 -4.28 -13.75 21.06
N PHE A 584 -3.33 -13.30 20.24
CA PHE A 584 -2.73 -14.07 19.15
C PHE A 584 -1.33 -14.58 19.46
N PHE A 585 -0.79 -14.28 20.64
CA PHE A 585 0.50 -14.77 21.08
C PHE A 585 0.45 -15.12 22.57
N ASN A 586 1.16 -16.18 22.96
CA ASN A 586 1.27 -16.56 24.36
C ASN A 586 2.71 -17.00 24.63
N LEU A 587 3.46 -16.12 25.29
CA LEU A 587 4.88 -16.31 25.58
C LEU A 587 5.13 -17.34 26.70
N GLU A 588 4.12 -17.71 27.49
CA GLU A 588 4.26 -18.80 28.47
C GLU A 588 4.26 -20.16 27.78
N ASN A 589 3.48 -20.32 26.72
CA ASN A 589 3.34 -21.57 25.98
C ASN A 589 4.28 -21.66 24.77
N LYS A 590 4.66 -20.53 24.18
CA LYS A 590 5.44 -20.45 22.96
C LYS A 590 6.31 -19.19 22.96
N ASP A 591 7.59 -19.38 23.26
CA ASP A 591 8.59 -18.32 23.38
C ASP A 591 9.76 -18.46 22.36
N LYS A 592 9.70 -19.44 21.47
CA LYS A 592 10.75 -19.73 20.47
C LYS A 592 10.30 -19.52 19.03
N PHE A 593 9.67 -18.38 18.76
CA PHE A 593 9.34 -17.93 17.40
C PHE A 593 10.17 -16.69 17.05
N ILE A 594 10.30 -16.39 15.76
CA ILE A 594 11.07 -15.22 15.29
C ILE A 594 10.51 -13.93 15.91
N GLY A 595 11.37 -13.17 16.60
CA GLY A 595 11.00 -11.93 17.28
C GLY A 595 10.43 -12.07 18.69
N SER A 596 10.32 -13.28 19.26
CA SER A 596 9.75 -13.50 20.60
C SER A 596 10.50 -12.75 21.72
N GLU A 597 11.83 -12.73 21.67
CA GLU A 597 12.68 -12.00 22.63
C GLU A 597 12.40 -10.49 22.57
N ALA A 598 12.24 -9.94 21.37
CA ALA A 598 11.91 -8.52 21.17
C ALA A 598 10.52 -8.18 21.74
N ILE A 599 9.54 -9.09 21.61
CA ILE A 599 8.22 -8.93 22.23
C ILE A 599 8.30 -8.98 23.75
N GLN A 600 9.03 -9.94 24.33
CA GLN A 600 9.23 -10.04 25.78
C GLN A 600 9.85 -8.74 26.34
N LYS A 601 10.90 -8.24 25.68
CA LYS A 601 11.55 -6.99 26.05
C LYS A 601 10.58 -5.80 25.97
N LYS A 602 9.82 -5.69 24.88
CA LYS A 602 8.85 -4.61 24.68
C LYS A 602 7.73 -4.62 25.72
N ILE A 603 7.23 -5.80 26.12
CA ILE A 603 6.23 -5.91 27.20
C ILE A 603 6.81 -5.37 28.52
N LYS A 604 8.07 -5.72 28.84
CA LYS A 604 8.74 -5.27 30.07
C LYS A 604 9.02 -3.77 30.08
N GLU A 605 9.43 -3.20 28.95
CA GLU A 605 9.78 -1.79 28.81
C GLU A 605 8.55 -0.88 28.64
N GLY A 606 7.42 -1.45 28.22
CA GLY A 606 6.21 -0.71 27.87
C GLY A 606 6.23 -0.17 26.44
N ILE A 607 5.09 0.37 26.02
CA ILE A 607 4.86 0.91 24.67
C ILE A 607 4.59 2.41 24.72
N LYS A 608 5.03 3.14 23.69
CA LYS A 608 4.75 4.58 23.54
C LYS A 608 3.44 4.85 22.83
N THR A 609 3.00 3.90 22.00
CA THR A 609 1.82 4.04 21.14
C THR A 609 0.98 2.78 21.22
N LYS A 610 -0.34 2.91 21.20
CA LYS A 610 -1.29 1.79 21.23
C LYS A 610 -2.36 1.98 20.15
N LEU A 611 -2.73 0.90 19.48
CA LEU A 611 -3.91 0.86 18.63
C LEU A 611 -5.18 0.91 19.49
N VAL A 612 -6.05 1.86 19.22
CA VAL A 612 -7.36 2.01 19.85
C VAL A 612 -8.48 1.89 18.82
N TYR A 613 -9.63 1.44 19.29
CA TYR A 613 -10.86 1.34 18.51
C TYR A 613 -11.83 2.43 18.99
N LEU A 614 -12.39 3.17 18.03
CA LEU A 614 -13.06 4.44 18.27
C LEU A 614 -14.50 4.41 17.74
N GLU A 615 -15.42 4.94 18.54
CA GLU A 615 -16.75 5.37 18.08
C GLU A 615 -16.69 6.87 17.79
N VAL A 616 -17.07 7.27 16.59
CA VAL A 616 -16.93 8.65 16.10
C VAL A 616 -18.32 9.25 15.91
N GLU A 617 -18.55 10.46 16.43
CA GLU A 617 -19.78 11.23 16.20
C GLU A 617 -19.77 11.92 14.84
N ALA A 618 -19.47 11.16 13.79
CA ALA A 618 -19.27 11.69 12.46
C ALA A 618 -20.60 12.19 11.87
N LYS A 619 -20.54 13.36 11.21
CA LYS A 619 -21.71 14.01 10.60
C LYS A 619 -22.04 13.35 9.26
N ASP A 620 -21.44 13.87 8.19
CA ASP A 620 -21.61 13.43 6.82
C ASP A 620 -20.30 12.93 6.18
N ALA A 621 -19.20 12.87 6.94
CA ALA A 621 -17.91 12.35 6.52
C ALA A 621 -17.38 11.38 7.57
N ASP A 622 -16.89 10.23 7.12
CA ASP A 622 -16.28 9.20 7.96
C ASP A 622 -14.75 9.27 7.86
N VAL A 623 -14.07 8.67 8.85
CA VAL A 623 -12.61 8.53 8.86
C VAL A 623 -12.15 7.66 7.68
N LEU A 624 -11.12 8.11 6.97
CA LEU A 624 -10.47 7.38 5.87
C LEU A 624 -9.10 6.82 6.28
N GLY A 625 -8.40 7.50 7.19
CA GLY A 625 -7.03 7.21 7.62
C GLY A 625 -6.14 8.46 7.54
N ASN A 626 -5.16 8.56 8.44
CA ASN A 626 -4.24 9.69 8.62
C ASN A 626 -4.88 11.00 9.14
N GLU A 627 -6.15 11.00 9.54
CA GLU A 627 -6.72 12.11 10.29
C GLU A 627 -6.08 12.20 11.70
N PRO A 628 -5.72 13.41 12.17
CA PRO A 628 -5.12 13.58 13.49
C PRO A 628 -6.16 13.37 14.60
N VAL A 629 -5.74 12.62 15.63
CA VAL A 629 -6.49 12.41 16.87
C VAL A 629 -5.97 13.37 17.93
N LEU A 630 -6.86 14.07 18.62
CA LEU A 630 -6.54 15.12 19.57
C LEU A 630 -7.13 14.87 20.96
N CYS A 631 -6.38 15.28 21.98
CA CYS A 631 -6.83 15.46 23.36
C CYS A 631 -6.50 16.89 23.77
N ASP A 632 -7.51 17.68 24.17
CA ASP A 632 -7.35 19.09 24.56
C ASP A 632 -6.50 19.89 23.55
N ASP A 633 -6.82 19.75 22.26
CA ASP A 633 -6.14 20.36 21.10
C ASP A 633 -4.69 19.90 20.81
N LYS A 634 -4.12 19.03 21.65
CA LYS A 634 -2.86 18.36 21.37
C LYS A 634 -3.10 17.18 20.45
N ILE A 635 -2.40 17.11 19.33
CA ILE A 635 -2.36 15.90 18.48
C ILE A 635 -1.62 14.79 19.25
N ILE A 636 -2.32 13.70 19.52
CA ILE A 636 -1.83 12.52 20.28
C ILE A 636 -1.81 11.24 19.45
N GLY A 637 -2.37 11.25 18.24
CA GLY A 637 -2.31 10.10 17.34
C GLY A 637 -2.78 10.40 15.92
N LEU A 638 -2.88 9.34 15.13
CA LEU A 638 -3.42 9.34 13.77
C LEU A 638 -4.37 8.16 13.61
N THR A 639 -5.48 8.37 12.91
CA THR A 639 -6.34 7.29 12.45
C THR A 639 -5.61 6.44 11.41
N THR A 640 -6.00 5.18 11.29
CA THR A 640 -5.43 4.21 10.33
C THR A 640 -6.48 3.82 9.29
N SER A 641 -7.69 3.52 9.75
CA SER A 641 -8.85 3.30 8.89
C SER A 641 -10.15 3.66 9.60
N GLY A 642 -11.21 3.83 8.81
CA GLY A 642 -12.56 4.04 9.32
C GLY A 642 -13.63 3.57 8.33
N ALA A 643 -14.86 3.46 8.83
CA ALA A 643 -16.07 3.25 8.04
C ALA A 643 -17.31 3.56 8.87
N TYR A 644 -18.43 3.80 8.20
CA TYR A 644 -19.74 3.72 8.83
C TYR A 644 -20.17 2.25 8.94
N GLY A 645 -20.49 1.80 10.16
CA GLY A 645 -21.07 0.50 10.43
C GLY A 645 -22.60 0.55 10.33
N PHE A 646 -23.16 0.01 9.26
CA PHE A 646 -24.61 0.03 9.01
C PHE A 646 -25.45 -0.80 9.99
N ARG A 647 -24.92 -1.92 10.52
CA ARG A 647 -25.64 -2.77 11.50
C ARG A 647 -25.74 -2.08 12.85
N VAL A 648 -24.71 -1.31 13.21
CA VAL A 648 -24.61 -0.61 14.51
C VAL A 648 -25.00 0.87 14.44
N LYS A 649 -25.16 1.41 13.22
CA LYS A 649 -25.48 2.83 12.92
C LYS A 649 -24.49 3.82 13.53
N LYS A 650 -23.20 3.50 13.46
CA LYS A 650 -22.11 4.31 14.04
C LYS A 650 -20.96 4.43 13.07
N SER A 651 -20.29 5.58 13.07
CA SER A 651 -18.97 5.71 12.46
C SER A 651 -17.93 5.13 13.40
N LEU A 652 -17.04 4.33 12.84
CA LEU A 652 -16.05 3.56 13.57
C LEU A 652 -14.67 3.82 12.97
N ALA A 653 -13.65 3.86 13.82
CA ALA A 653 -12.28 4.09 13.38
C ALA A 653 -11.27 3.30 14.21
N PHE A 654 -10.11 3.04 13.61
CA PHE A 654 -8.90 2.63 14.30
C PHE A 654 -7.91 3.79 14.32
N ALA A 655 -7.16 3.92 15.41
CA ALA A 655 -6.10 4.92 15.51
C ALA A 655 -4.94 4.43 16.36
N TYR A 656 -3.73 4.86 16.02
CA TYR A 656 -2.58 4.75 16.91
C TYR A 656 -2.44 6.05 17.70
N ILE A 657 -2.54 5.97 19.03
CA ILE A 657 -2.40 7.12 19.95
C ILE A 657 -1.26 6.92 20.95
N GLU A 658 -0.77 8.00 21.54
CA GLU A 658 0.10 7.96 22.73
C GLU A 658 -0.52 7.05 23.81
N ALA A 659 0.23 6.04 24.27
CA ALA A 659 -0.28 4.96 25.11
C ALA A 659 -0.85 5.45 26.46
N SER A 660 -0.37 6.58 26.98
CA SER A 660 -0.88 7.23 28.19
C SER A 660 -2.32 7.74 28.07
N PHE A 661 -2.86 7.84 26.86
CA PHE A 661 -4.25 8.24 26.59
C PHE A 661 -5.19 7.05 26.34
N ASN A 662 -4.70 5.81 26.42
CA ASN A 662 -5.50 4.61 26.21
C ASN A 662 -6.35 4.26 27.44
N GLU A 663 -7.45 4.99 27.61
CA GLU A 663 -8.45 4.78 28.67
C GLU A 663 -9.81 4.58 28.02
N ILE A 664 -10.49 3.47 28.32
CA ILE A 664 -11.80 3.17 27.74
C ILE A 664 -12.81 4.24 28.15
N GLY A 665 -13.60 4.73 27.19
CA GLY A 665 -14.57 5.80 27.40
C GLY A 665 -13.96 7.20 27.37
N LYS A 666 -12.63 7.34 27.28
CA LYS A 666 -11.99 8.65 27.18
C LYS A 666 -12.48 9.41 25.95
N GLU A 667 -12.97 10.62 26.16
CA GLU A 667 -13.36 11.53 25.09
C GLU A 667 -12.12 12.14 24.43
N LEU A 668 -12.10 12.08 23.11
CA LEU A 668 -11.08 12.64 22.24
C LEU A 668 -11.78 13.37 21.09
N SER A 669 -11.00 13.95 20.18
CA SER A 669 -11.52 14.44 18.90
C SER A 669 -10.67 13.99 17.72
N ILE A 670 -11.25 14.01 16.53
CA ILE A 670 -10.59 13.74 15.26
C ILE A 670 -10.85 14.93 14.35
N ASN A 671 -9.83 15.44 13.66
CA ASN A 671 -10.06 16.46 12.63
C ASN A 671 -10.48 15.78 11.32
N ILE A 672 -11.77 15.89 10.97
CA ILE A 672 -12.31 15.36 9.72
C ILE A 672 -12.70 16.57 8.84
N GLN A 673 -12.04 16.71 7.69
CA GLN A 673 -12.24 17.83 6.75
C GLN A 673 -12.17 19.23 7.41
N GLY A 674 -11.25 19.40 8.37
CA GLY A 674 -11.06 20.67 9.09
C GLY A 674 -12.00 20.89 10.29
N GLU A 675 -12.94 19.98 10.55
CA GLU A 675 -13.81 20.04 11.73
C GLU A 675 -13.33 19.09 12.84
N LYS A 676 -13.33 19.57 14.09
CA LYS A 676 -13.08 18.73 15.28
C LYS A 676 -14.34 17.92 15.59
N ILE A 677 -14.30 16.63 15.33
CA ILE A 677 -15.39 15.69 15.57
C ILE A 677 -15.12 14.89 16.85
N LYS A 678 -16.11 14.80 17.74
CA LYS A 678 -15.98 14.03 18.99
C LYS A 678 -15.84 12.54 18.72
N THR A 679 -15.04 11.88 19.54
CA THR A 679 -14.89 10.43 19.52
C THR A 679 -14.60 9.90 20.92
N LYS A 680 -14.84 8.59 21.14
CA LYS A 680 -14.48 7.90 22.38
C LYS A 680 -13.85 6.55 22.11
N ILE A 681 -12.94 6.15 22.99
CA ILE A 681 -12.33 4.81 22.95
C ILE A 681 -13.35 3.77 23.42
N ILE A 682 -13.55 2.72 22.63
CA ILE A 682 -14.41 1.58 22.95
C ILE A 682 -13.58 0.28 22.98
N GLN A 683 -13.92 -0.61 23.90
CA GLN A 683 -13.14 -1.83 24.15
C GLN A 683 -13.55 -2.98 23.23
N GLU A 684 -14.85 -3.27 23.19
CA GLU A 684 -15.39 -4.42 22.49
C GLU A 684 -15.72 -4.09 21.02
N PRO A 685 -15.70 -5.09 20.13
CA PRO A 685 -16.35 -4.96 18.82
C PRO A 685 -17.75 -4.38 18.96
N ALA A 686 -18.09 -3.44 18.09
CA ALA A 686 -19.41 -2.78 18.12
C ALA A 686 -20.54 -3.76 17.78
N PHE A 687 -20.23 -4.87 17.11
CA PHE A 687 -21.17 -5.90 16.71
C PHE A 687 -20.73 -7.31 17.14
N ASP A 688 -21.64 -8.04 17.79
CA ASP A 688 -21.51 -9.47 18.15
C ASP A 688 -20.14 -9.80 18.79
N SER A 689 -19.77 -9.13 19.89
CA SER A 689 -18.45 -9.30 20.52
C SER A 689 -18.13 -10.76 20.90
N ASN A 690 -19.15 -11.55 21.23
CA ASN A 690 -19.04 -12.97 21.57
C ASN A 690 -18.88 -13.91 20.36
N ASN A 691 -19.02 -13.38 19.14
CA ASN A 691 -19.02 -14.13 17.87
C ASN A 691 -20.10 -15.22 17.83
N GLU A 692 -21.28 -14.94 18.37
CA GLU A 692 -22.43 -15.86 18.39
C GLU A 692 -22.89 -16.17 16.98
N ARG A 693 -22.93 -15.18 16.06
CA ARG A 693 -23.39 -15.43 14.68
C ARG A 693 -22.41 -16.28 13.89
N LEU A 694 -21.10 -16.06 14.05
CA LEU A 694 -20.06 -16.89 13.42
C LEU A 694 -20.14 -18.37 13.88
N LYS A 695 -20.47 -18.58 15.16
CA LYS A 695 -20.59 -19.90 15.79
C LYS A 695 -21.95 -20.56 15.61
N SER A 696 -22.98 -19.80 15.20
CA SER A 696 -24.37 -20.25 15.01
C SER A 696 -24.54 -21.28 13.91
#